data_AF-A0A8J5R4D1-F1
#
_entry.id   AF-A0A8J5R4D1-F1
#
_cell.length_a   1.000
_cell.length_b   1.000
_cell.length_c   1.000
_cell.angle_alpha   90.00
_cell.angle_beta   90.00
_cell.angle_gamma   90.00
#
_symmetry.space_group_name_H-M   'P 1'
#
loop_
_entity.id
_entity.type
_entity.pdbx_description
1 polymer ?
#
loop_
_entity_poly.entity_id
_entity_poly.type
_entity_poly.pdbx_seq_one_letter_code
_entity_poly.pdbx_strand_id
1 'polypeptide(L)'
;MSINLIENLSNKINWDFGCKAIIILSALELDSNLKKVSSENNIISTDELALLGKLEEANRLIESDVKSCNSLQSNHSRKSSESFATPASGSSGEDETAARRHTPTDGEVDVWKRWGHIVADWENYWRKHKDVIKELVKQGIPHHFRGIVWQLLCGAHDSPVKKQFAEYIKSTSACERIIRRDIARTYPEHEFFKEKDGLGQESLFNVMKAYSLHDREVGYCQGSGFIVGLLLMQQMPEEEAFAVLVALMQEYRLRDMFKPSMAELGVCMYQLEHLVADTYPELSAHFTAQSFHTSMYASSWFLTLFTTALSLPLACRIFDVFLMEGMDIIFKVALAMLDLGKDDLLSLDMEGMLKFFQKELPGRAENDPDVLMNLAYGMKINPKRMKKLEKDYTVLKMKEQEEMVELRRLRAENRLLRQRTELLEAESAELADKLVRGQVSRAEEEETTFVVQRELAALRHTHLETSHQLEQAHEELRSLSMLLEENMSSKQSSIDEMSLKAEALSQKEEMVECLQQELVRVRLHEAEKDATIRDLRARIQELEQDKKTLRESTPDNSVAHLQEELIAVKLREAEANLSLKDLRQKVGELSTAWQRHLQEHRSAQSTPAADSTPKKLLFWENRGHEIQKLEEDLMSSRLREMEVLTEVKELRLKVMELETQVQVATNQLRRQDEGEKLIREELEISSAKIKELTSKLREQMHKYSDLESKMKDDTMMARIRDAEHAQHVAELTQKISLLELKNEEMYAEGELRSNLDDSDRVRDLQDKVAELKAEIMRLKNSKYQWTGSTERIGRNTSIDTDSEFDERDLRICLQDQLNNVTISDSSRN
;
A
#
# COMPACT_ATOMS: atom_id res chain seq x y z
N MET A 1 1.61 -18.53 -28.52
CA MET A 1 0.80 -17.41 -29.06
C MET A 1 0.81 -16.16 -28.16
N SER A 2 1.00 -16.28 -26.84
CA SER A 2 0.88 -15.16 -25.91
C SER A 2 2.01 -14.11 -25.95
N ILE A 3 3.25 -14.51 -26.31
CA ILE A 3 4.42 -13.59 -26.32
C ILE A 3 4.36 -12.60 -27.51
N ASN A 4 4.02 -13.07 -28.70
CA ASN A 4 3.90 -12.22 -29.90
C ASN A 4 2.77 -11.17 -29.81
N LEU A 5 1.77 -11.40 -28.94
CA LEU A 5 0.70 -10.43 -28.69
C LEU A 5 1.16 -9.32 -27.74
N ILE A 6 2.03 -9.65 -26.78
CA ILE A 6 2.60 -8.72 -25.81
C ILE A 6 3.67 -7.84 -26.46
N GLU A 7 4.49 -8.38 -27.36
CA GLU A 7 5.45 -7.58 -28.15
C GLU A 7 4.74 -6.59 -29.09
N ASN A 8 3.64 -7.00 -29.71
CA ASN A 8 2.84 -6.11 -30.58
C ASN A 8 2.15 -4.98 -29.81
N LEU A 9 1.73 -5.22 -28.57
CA LEU A 9 1.17 -4.18 -27.69
C LEU A 9 2.27 -3.26 -27.14
N SER A 10 3.46 -3.79 -26.86
CA SER A 10 4.64 -3.06 -26.36
C SER A 10 5.29 -2.11 -27.38
N ASN A 11 5.14 -2.40 -28.68
CA ASN A 11 5.59 -1.51 -29.75
C ASN A 11 4.58 -0.40 -30.10
N LYS A 12 3.32 -0.53 -29.66
CA LYS A 12 2.26 0.45 -29.93
C LYS A 12 2.09 1.50 -28.83
N ILE A 13 2.67 1.26 -27.65
CA ILE A 13 2.63 2.17 -26.50
C ILE A 13 4.07 2.37 -26.04
N ASN A 14 4.55 3.60 -26.10
CA ASN A 14 5.96 3.96 -25.88
C ASN A 14 6.31 3.87 -24.38
N TRP A 15 6.43 2.65 -23.85
CA TRP A 15 6.82 2.39 -22.47
C TRP A 15 8.34 2.43 -22.30
N ASP A 16 8.78 3.01 -21.19
CA ASP A 16 10.17 3.07 -20.75
C ASP A 16 10.82 1.68 -20.65
N PHE A 17 12.13 1.61 -20.92
CA PHE A 17 12.89 0.35 -21.05
C PHE A 17 12.83 -0.54 -19.78
N GLY A 18 12.72 0.08 -18.59
CA GLY A 18 12.58 -0.62 -17.31
C GLY A 18 11.25 -1.37 -17.15
N CYS A 19 10.13 -0.81 -17.66
CA CYS A 19 8.82 -1.46 -17.59
C CYS A 19 8.73 -2.66 -18.54
N LYS A 20 9.45 -2.62 -19.68
CA LYS A 20 9.53 -3.74 -20.62
C LYS A 20 10.28 -4.94 -20.03
N ALA A 21 11.36 -4.70 -19.29
CA ALA A 21 12.15 -5.76 -18.65
C ALA A 21 11.34 -6.49 -17.55
N ILE A 22 10.59 -5.75 -16.72
CA ILE A 22 9.80 -6.33 -15.63
C ILE A 22 8.67 -7.23 -16.16
N ILE A 23 7.97 -6.80 -17.21
CA ILE A 23 6.85 -7.58 -17.78
C ILE A 23 7.36 -8.86 -18.45
N ILE A 24 8.52 -8.82 -19.11
CA ILE A 24 9.11 -10.01 -19.75
C ILE A 24 9.61 -10.99 -18.68
N LEU A 25 10.23 -10.51 -17.61
CA LEU A 25 10.69 -11.35 -16.50
C LEU A 25 9.52 -12.02 -15.76
N SER A 26 8.45 -11.27 -15.46
CA SER A 26 7.25 -11.86 -14.85
C SER A 26 6.53 -12.87 -15.77
N ALA A 27 6.57 -12.68 -17.09
CA ALA A 27 5.98 -13.62 -18.03
C ALA A 27 6.79 -14.92 -18.16
N LEU A 28 8.12 -14.84 -18.09
CA LEU A 28 9.00 -16.02 -18.08
C LEU A 28 8.88 -16.84 -16.78
N GLU A 29 8.67 -16.15 -15.66
CA GLU A 29 8.47 -16.78 -14.34
C GLU A 29 7.11 -17.49 -14.22
N LEU A 30 6.07 -17.00 -14.91
CA LEU A 30 4.78 -17.65 -15.02
C LEU A 30 4.81 -18.91 -15.91
N ASP A 31 5.56 -18.89 -17.03
CA ASP A 31 5.68 -20.06 -17.92
C ASP A 31 6.52 -21.20 -17.30
N SER A 32 7.52 -20.83 -16.50
CA SER A 32 8.33 -21.74 -15.67
C SER A 32 7.45 -22.50 -14.64
N ASN A 33 6.57 -21.76 -13.94
CA ASN A 33 5.70 -22.36 -12.93
C ASN A 33 4.60 -23.23 -13.56
N LEU A 34 4.11 -22.89 -14.76
CA LEU A 34 3.09 -23.70 -15.45
C LEU A 34 3.63 -25.05 -15.94
N LYS A 35 4.90 -25.10 -16.36
CA LYS A 35 5.58 -26.35 -16.77
C LYS A 35 5.90 -27.27 -15.59
N LYS A 36 6.01 -26.72 -14.38
CA LYS A 36 6.27 -27.50 -13.16
C LYS A 36 5.00 -28.20 -12.64
N VAL A 37 3.83 -27.60 -12.86
CA VAL A 37 2.52 -28.17 -12.47
C VAL A 37 2.05 -29.27 -13.42
N SER A 38 2.46 -29.25 -14.69
CA SER A 38 2.06 -30.28 -15.66
C SER A 38 2.86 -31.59 -15.54
N SER A 39 4.03 -31.59 -14.89
CA SER A 39 4.87 -32.79 -14.73
C SER A 39 4.47 -33.71 -13.57
N GLU A 40 3.62 -33.28 -12.63
CA GLU A 40 3.26 -34.07 -11.44
C GLU A 40 1.96 -34.89 -11.57
N ASN A 41 1.21 -34.79 -12.68
CA ASN A 41 -0.15 -35.32 -12.77
C ASN A 41 -0.36 -36.58 -13.65
N ASN A 42 0.65 -37.44 -13.85
CA ASN A 42 0.42 -38.65 -14.64
C ASN A 42 1.17 -39.89 -14.11
N ILE A 43 0.71 -40.44 -12.98
CA ILE A 43 0.82 -41.88 -12.68
C ILE A 43 -0.44 -42.31 -11.92
N ILE A 44 -1.46 -42.82 -12.62
CA ILE A 44 -2.62 -43.49 -12.01
C ILE A 44 -2.25 -44.95 -11.77
N SER A 45 -2.39 -45.41 -10.53
CA SER A 45 -2.02 -46.76 -10.10
C SER A 45 -3.05 -47.80 -10.60
N THR A 46 -2.55 -48.95 -11.04
CA THR A 46 -3.31 -50.08 -11.62
C THR A 46 -4.44 -50.63 -10.74
N ASP A 47 -4.44 -50.32 -9.45
CA ASP A 47 -5.48 -50.77 -8.51
C ASP A 47 -6.79 -49.98 -8.61
N GLU A 48 -6.76 -48.71 -9.04
CA GLU A 48 -7.99 -47.89 -9.20
C GLU A 48 -8.80 -48.30 -10.43
N LEU A 49 -8.14 -48.76 -11.50
CA LEU A 49 -8.78 -49.32 -12.69
C LEU A 49 -9.51 -50.64 -12.38
N ALA A 50 -8.95 -51.46 -11.48
CA ALA A 50 -9.60 -52.70 -11.03
C ALA A 50 -10.83 -52.42 -10.14
N LEU A 51 -10.81 -51.31 -9.38
CA LEU A 51 -11.95 -50.89 -8.56
C LEU A 51 -13.11 -50.36 -9.42
N LEU A 52 -12.79 -49.60 -10.47
CA LEU A 52 -13.76 -49.11 -11.46
C LEU A 52 -14.45 -50.25 -12.20
N GLY A 53 -13.72 -51.28 -12.62
CA GLY A 53 -14.31 -52.46 -13.27
C GLY A 53 -15.31 -53.20 -12.39
N LYS A 54 -15.03 -53.32 -11.08
CA LYS A 54 -15.96 -53.94 -10.12
C LYS A 54 -17.21 -53.08 -9.86
N LEU A 55 -17.06 -51.76 -9.89
CA LEU A 55 -18.18 -50.82 -9.73
C LEU A 55 -19.11 -50.81 -10.95
N GLU A 56 -18.55 -50.91 -12.16
CA GLU A 56 -19.35 -51.02 -13.40
C GLU A 56 -20.10 -52.34 -13.49
N GLU A 57 -19.51 -53.45 -13.04
CA GLU A 57 -20.18 -54.76 -13.02
C GLU A 57 -21.36 -54.78 -12.01
N ALA A 58 -21.20 -54.13 -10.86
CA ALA A 58 -22.27 -53.95 -9.87
C ALA A 58 -23.43 -53.07 -10.40
N ASN A 59 -23.10 -51.99 -11.12
CA ASN A 59 -24.12 -51.13 -11.74
C ASN A 59 -24.90 -51.84 -12.86
N ARG A 60 -24.25 -52.75 -13.59
CA ARG A 60 -24.90 -53.54 -14.65
C ARG A 60 -25.91 -54.56 -14.10
N LEU A 61 -25.66 -55.10 -12.90
CA LEU A 61 -26.61 -55.96 -12.18
C LEU A 61 -27.85 -55.17 -11.72
N ILE A 62 -27.66 -53.95 -11.20
CA ILE A 62 -28.76 -53.06 -10.76
C ILE A 62 -29.65 -52.66 -11.95
N GLU A 63 -29.08 -52.37 -13.12
CA GLU A 63 -29.87 -52.06 -14.33
C GLU A 63 -30.66 -53.26 -14.86
N SER A 64 -30.20 -54.49 -14.62
CA SER A 64 -30.92 -55.70 -15.02
C SER A 64 -32.15 -55.98 -14.14
N ASP A 65 -32.08 -55.62 -12.85
CA ASP A 65 -33.21 -55.74 -11.91
C ASP A 65 -34.29 -54.69 -12.16
N VAL A 66 -33.90 -53.45 -12.52
CA VAL A 66 -34.85 -52.37 -12.85
C VAL A 66 -35.68 -52.69 -14.10
N LYS A 67 -35.13 -53.43 -15.07
CA LYS A 67 -35.88 -53.87 -16.25
C LYS A 67 -36.86 -55.01 -15.97
N SER A 68 -36.65 -55.80 -14.93
CA SER A 68 -37.57 -56.87 -14.51
C SER A 68 -38.81 -56.32 -13.78
N CYS A 69 -38.69 -55.18 -13.10
CA CYS A 69 -39.79 -54.55 -12.36
C CYS A 69 -40.78 -53.76 -13.24
N ASN A 70 -40.39 -53.29 -14.43
CA ASN A 70 -41.27 -52.49 -15.30
C ASN A 70 -42.30 -53.32 -16.10
N SER A 71 -42.31 -54.66 -15.96
CA SER A 71 -43.26 -55.55 -16.63
C SER A 71 -44.62 -55.69 -15.93
N LEU A 72 -44.83 -55.09 -14.75
CA LEU A 72 -46.04 -55.37 -13.92
C LEU A 72 -46.99 -54.19 -13.69
N GLN A 73 -46.79 -53.02 -14.32
CA GLN A 73 -47.72 -51.89 -14.16
C GLN A 73 -48.07 -51.23 -15.50
N SER A 74 -48.88 -51.92 -16.30
CA SER A 74 -49.79 -51.26 -17.22
C SER A 74 -51.04 -52.11 -17.43
N ASN A 75 -52.13 -51.79 -16.73
CA ASN A 75 -53.51 -51.93 -17.23
C ASN A 75 -54.53 -51.40 -16.21
N HIS A 76 -55.12 -50.25 -16.54
CA HIS A 76 -56.55 -49.93 -16.55
C HIS A 76 -56.88 -48.51 -16.09
N SER A 77 -57.28 -47.70 -17.07
CA SER A 77 -58.12 -46.52 -16.89
C SER A 77 -59.59 -46.93 -17.05
N ARG A 78 -60.50 -46.35 -16.23
CA ARG A 78 -61.77 -45.70 -16.63
C ARG A 78 -62.79 -45.57 -15.47
N LYS A 79 -63.12 -44.30 -15.15
CA LYS A 79 -64.48 -43.69 -15.14
C LYS A 79 -65.59 -44.25 -14.23
N SER A 80 -66.09 -43.44 -13.30
CA SER A 80 -67.53 -43.11 -13.12
C SER A 80 -67.77 -42.22 -11.88
N SER A 81 -68.82 -41.39 -11.99
CA SER A 81 -69.37 -40.48 -11.00
C SER A 81 -70.39 -41.21 -10.11
N GLU A 82 -70.58 -40.81 -8.84
CA GLU A 82 -71.90 -40.66 -8.18
C GLU A 82 -71.80 -40.13 -6.72
N SER A 83 -72.43 -38.97 -6.52
CA SER A 83 -73.33 -38.50 -5.46
C SER A 83 -73.54 -39.26 -4.12
N PHE A 84 -73.56 -38.44 -3.05
CA PHE A 84 -74.41 -38.46 -1.83
C PHE A 84 -74.35 -39.63 -0.83
N ALA A 85 -73.98 -39.32 0.42
CA ALA A 85 -74.87 -39.38 1.60
C ALA A 85 -74.11 -39.05 2.91
N THR A 86 -74.59 -38.07 3.67
CA THR A 86 -74.46 -37.99 5.14
C THR A 86 -75.45 -38.96 5.80
N PRO A 87 -75.20 -39.40 7.06
CA PRO A 87 -75.97 -38.76 8.13
C PRO A 87 -75.21 -38.51 9.45
N ALA A 88 -75.90 -37.75 10.29
CA ALA A 88 -75.53 -37.09 11.53
C ALA A 88 -75.54 -37.95 12.82
N SER A 89 -74.87 -37.39 13.84
CA SER A 89 -75.30 -37.20 15.25
C SER A 89 -75.19 -38.28 16.34
N GLY A 90 -74.74 -37.80 17.52
CA GLY A 90 -75.06 -38.26 18.90
C GLY A 90 -73.82 -38.71 19.71
N SER A 91 -73.21 -37.92 20.61
CA SER A 91 -73.60 -37.40 21.95
C SER A 91 -73.16 -38.27 23.15
N SER A 92 -72.68 -37.59 24.21
CA SER A 92 -72.40 -38.00 25.63
C SER A 92 -71.18 -38.89 25.91
N GLY A 93 -70.37 -38.71 26.97
CA GLY A 93 -70.32 -37.79 28.12
C GLY A 93 -69.14 -38.21 29.03
N GLU A 94 -68.54 -37.22 29.72
CA GLU A 94 -67.76 -37.25 31.00
C GLU A 94 -66.87 -38.46 31.36
N ASP A 95 -65.56 -38.27 31.61
CA ASP A 95 -65.02 -38.05 32.97
C ASP A 95 -63.49 -37.84 33.00
N GLU A 96 -63.00 -37.26 34.08
CA GLU A 96 -61.69 -36.65 34.32
C GLU A 96 -60.47 -37.60 34.45
N THR A 97 -59.30 -36.98 34.25
CA THR A 97 -58.01 -37.15 34.97
C THR A 97 -56.77 -37.66 34.20
N ALA A 98 -55.74 -36.81 34.25
CA ALA A 98 -54.31 -37.13 34.21
C ALA A 98 -53.69 -37.66 32.90
N ALA A 99 -53.24 -36.73 32.05
CA ALA A 99 -51.89 -36.78 31.45
C ALA A 99 -51.58 -35.45 30.75
N ARG A 100 -50.83 -34.57 31.41
CA ARG A 100 -50.18 -33.42 30.75
C ARG A 100 -49.01 -33.95 29.93
N ARG A 101 -49.31 -34.55 28.77
CA ARG A 101 -48.36 -34.72 27.67
C ARG A 101 -48.56 -33.55 26.73
N HIS A 102 -47.54 -32.72 26.60
CA HIS A 102 -47.46 -31.70 25.56
C HIS A 102 -47.65 -32.34 24.18
N THR A 103 -48.78 -32.05 23.55
CA THR A 103 -48.99 -32.17 22.11
C THR A 103 -48.54 -30.85 21.46
N PRO A 104 -47.66 -30.85 20.45
CA PRO A 104 -47.19 -29.61 19.80
C PRO A 104 -48.12 -29.10 18.68
N THR A 105 -49.33 -29.61 18.51
CA THR A 105 -50.07 -29.48 17.25
C THR A 105 -51.27 -28.53 17.24
N ASP A 106 -51.71 -27.98 18.37
CA ASP A 106 -52.93 -27.15 18.41
C ASP A 106 -52.66 -25.63 18.18
N GLY A 107 -51.45 -25.16 18.53
CA GLY A 107 -51.04 -23.76 18.33
C GLY A 107 -50.63 -23.42 16.89
N GLU A 108 -49.97 -24.34 16.17
CA GLU A 108 -49.53 -24.12 14.80
C GLU A 108 -50.69 -24.03 13.80
N VAL A 109 -51.77 -24.78 14.05
CA VAL A 109 -52.98 -24.78 13.21
C VAL A 109 -53.74 -23.45 13.30
N ASP A 110 -53.71 -22.78 14.46
CA ASP A 110 -54.30 -21.44 14.63
C ASP A 110 -53.45 -20.36 13.94
N VAL A 111 -52.12 -20.40 14.09
CA VAL A 111 -51.20 -19.46 13.43
C VAL A 111 -51.26 -19.60 11.91
N TRP A 112 -51.30 -20.83 11.38
CA TRP A 112 -51.43 -21.10 9.95
C TRP A 112 -52.73 -20.54 9.38
N LYS A 113 -53.88 -20.80 10.04
CA LYS A 113 -55.19 -20.28 9.61
C LYS A 113 -55.21 -18.75 9.66
N ARG A 114 -54.62 -18.16 10.68
CA ARG A 114 -54.53 -16.71 10.84
C ARG A 114 -53.73 -16.04 9.72
N TRP A 115 -52.56 -16.57 9.38
CA TRP A 115 -51.78 -16.10 8.23
C TRP A 115 -52.50 -16.33 6.90
N GLY A 116 -53.19 -17.47 6.73
CA GLY A 116 -54.03 -17.74 5.56
C GLY A 116 -55.11 -16.68 5.34
N HIS A 117 -55.84 -16.28 6.39
CA HIS A 117 -56.84 -15.22 6.31
C HIS A 117 -56.22 -13.84 6.00
N ILE A 118 -55.08 -13.51 6.61
CA ILE A 118 -54.39 -12.24 6.38
C ILE A 118 -53.89 -12.13 4.94
N VAL A 119 -53.30 -13.19 4.40
CA VAL A 119 -52.78 -13.22 3.02
C VAL A 119 -53.92 -13.15 2.00
N ALA A 120 -55.05 -13.81 2.27
CA ALA A 120 -56.20 -13.82 1.37
C ALA A 120 -56.88 -12.43 1.24
N ASP A 121 -56.85 -11.60 2.28
CA ASP A 121 -57.44 -10.26 2.28
C ASP A 121 -56.43 -9.18 2.74
N TRP A 122 -55.23 -9.23 2.13
CA TRP A 122 -54.09 -8.40 2.55
C TRP A 122 -54.40 -6.90 2.56
N GLU A 123 -55.02 -6.35 1.52
CA GLU A 123 -55.25 -4.91 1.42
C GLU A 123 -56.14 -4.37 2.55
N ASN A 124 -57.20 -5.11 2.91
CA ASN A 124 -58.11 -4.71 3.98
C ASN A 124 -57.45 -4.87 5.36
N TYR A 125 -56.75 -5.97 5.60
CA TYR A 125 -56.04 -6.21 6.85
C TYR A 125 -54.87 -5.24 7.06
N TRP A 126 -54.12 -4.92 6.00
CA TRP A 126 -53.04 -3.94 6.06
C TRP A 126 -53.53 -2.55 6.41
N ARG A 127 -54.68 -2.12 5.84
CA ARG A 127 -55.27 -0.80 6.14
C ARG A 127 -55.86 -0.70 7.55
N LYS A 128 -56.49 -1.77 8.06
CA LYS A 128 -57.25 -1.74 9.32
C LYS A 128 -56.49 -2.28 10.53
N HIS A 129 -55.51 -3.17 10.33
CA HIS A 129 -54.89 -3.96 11.38
C HIS A 129 -53.35 -4.03 11.26
N LYS A 130 -52.71 -2.95 10.77
CA LYS A 130 -51.25 -2.88 10.58
C LYS A 130 -50.45 -3.24 11.84
N ASP A 131 -50.87 -2.77 13.02
CA ASP A 131 -50.18 -3.06 14.28
C ASP A 131 -50.27 -4.54 14.67
N VAL A 132 -51.38 -5.20 14.35
CA VAL A 132 -51.55 -6.65 14.59
C VAL A 132 -50.64 -7.44 13.66
N ILE A 133 -50.53 -7.04 12.39
CA ILE A 133 -49.58 -7.65 11.44
C ILE A 133 -48.15 -7.46 11.94
N LYS A 134 -47.81 -6.27 12.45
CA LYS A 134 -46.49 -6.00 13.01
C LYS A 134 -46.15 -6.94 14.18
N GLU A 135 -47.06 -7.15 15.11
CA GLU A 135 -46.83 -8.07 16.23
C GLU A 135 -46.77 -9.54 15.77
N LEU A 136 -47.58 -9.94 14.78
CA LEU A 136 -47.49 -11.28 14.19
C LEU A 136 -46.16 -11.52 13.46
N VAL A 137 -45.64 -10.50 12.75
CA VAL A 137 -44.32 -10.57 12.11
C VAL A 137 -43.22 -10.74 13.16
N LYS A 138 -43.31 -10.05 14.31
CA LYS A 138 -42.35 -10.22 15.41
C LYS A 138 -42.38 -11.62 16.04
N GLN A 139 -43.56 -12.25 16.09
CA GLN A 139 -43.73 -13.65 16.51
C GLN A 139 -43.19 -14.65 15.46
N GLY A 140 -43.00 -14.18 14.23
CA GLY A 140 -42.40 -14.90 13.11
C GLY A 140 -43.37 -15.34 12.05
N ILE A 141 -42.91 -15.31 10.80
CA ILE A 141 -43.69 -15.77 9.66
C ILE A 141 -43.43 -17.26 9.45
N PRO A 142 -44.47 -18.12 9.35
CA PRO A 142 -44.29 -19.52 9.00
C PRO A 142 -43.61 -19.65 7.62
N HIS A 143 -42.69 -20.59 7.49
CA HIS A 143 -41.84 -20.75 6.29
C HIS A 143 -42.62 -20.76 4.96
N HIS A 144 -43.77 -21.42 4.92
CA HIS A 144 -44.55 -21.61 3.70
C HIS A 144 -45.24 -20.31 3.23
N PHE A 145 -45.45 -19.35 4.14
CA PHE A 145 -46.05 -18.06 3.82
C PHE A 145 -45.01 -17.00 3.47
N ARG A 146 -43.72 -17.18 3.82
CA ARG A 146 -42.68 -16.15 3.63
C ARG A 146 -42.56 -15.68 2.18
N GLY A 147 -42.53 -16.60 1.22
CA GLY A 147 -42.45 -16.25 -0.21
C GLY A 147 -43.55 -15.30 -0.67
N ILE A 148 -44.76 -15.41 -0.10
CA ILE A 148 -45.91 -14.55 -0.44
C ILE A 148 -45.90 -13.28 0.44
N VAL A 149 -45.78 -13.44 1.75
CA VAL A 149 -45.86 -12.34 2.72
C VAL A 149 -44.73 -11.34 2.49
N TRP A 150 -43.52 -11.77 2.17
CA TRP A 150 -42.42 -10.84 1.88
C TRP A 150 -42.72 -9.94 0.68
N GLN A 151 -43.33 -10.48 -0.39
CA GLN A 151 -43.77 -9.69 -1.55
C GLN A 151 -44.88 -8.71 -1.20
N LEU A 152 -45.78 -9.09 -0.29
CA LEU A 152 -46.88 -8.24 0.17
C LEU A 152 -46.38 -7.11 1.08
N LEU A 153 -45.40 -7.39 1.94
CA LEU A 153 -44.78 -6.43 2.85
C LEU A 153 -44.03 -5.31 2.11
N CYS A 154 -43.26 -5.67 1.08
CA CYS A 154 -42.55 -4.68 0.26
C CYS A 154 -43.34 -4.16 -0.94
N GLY A 155 -44.63 -4.52 -1.06
CA GLY A 155 -45.47 -4.06 -2.18
C GLY A 155 -45.03 -4.56 -3.57
N ALA A 156 -44.12 -5.54 -3.65
CA ALA A 156 -43.56 -6.02 -4.91
C ALA A 156 -44.49 -6.93 -5.72
N HIS A 157 -45.57 -7.44 -5.12
CA HIS A 157 -46.49 -8.40 -5.74
C HIS A 157 -47.09 -7.93 -7.09
N ASP A 158 -47.38 -6.63 -7.26
CA ASP A 158 -47.91 -6.05 -8.52
C ASP A 158 -46.94 -5.03 -9.17
N SER A 159 -45.64 -5.20 -8.92
CA SER A 159 -44.64 -4.26 -9.45
C SER A 159 -44.52 -4.35 -10.98
N PRO A 160 -44.56 -3.21 -11.72
CA PRO A 160 -44.41 -3.21 -13.18
C PRO A 160 -43.01 -3.65 -13.63
N VAL A 161 -42.04 -3.66 -12.71
CA VAL A 161 -40.65 -4.03 -12.97
C VAL A 161 -40.52 -5.53 -13.29
N LYS A 162 -41.47 -6.38 -12.84
CA LYS A 162 -41.55 -7.80 -13.21
C LYS A 162 -41.52 -8.01 -14.73
N LYS A 163 -42.24 -7.16 -15.47
CA LYS A 163 -42.33 -7.25 -16.95
C LYS A 163 -41.00 -6.98 -17.65
N GLN A 164 -40.11 -6.21 -17.03
CA GLN A 164 -38.80 -5.85 -17.60
C GLN A 164 -37.77 -6.98 -17.42
N PHE A 165 -38.00 -7.91 -16.50
CA PHE A 165 -37.09 -9.03 -16.22
C PHE A 165 -36.77 -9.84 -17.49
N ALA A 166 -37.81 -10.19 -18.27
CA ALA A 166 -37.67 -10.96 -19.50
C ALA A 166 -36.79 -10.28 -20.57
N GLU A 167 -36.73 -8.93 -20.58
CA GLU A 167 -35.86 -8.16 -21.47
C GLU A 167 -34.41 -8.13 -20.97
N TYR A 168 -34.22 -8.01 -19.65
CA TYR A 168 -32.89 -7.98 -19.05
C TYR A 168 -32.16 -9.32 -19.16
N ILE A 169 -32.85 -10.44 -19.02
CA ILE A 169 -32.23 -11.77 -19.17
C ILE A 169 -31.64 -11.98 -20.57
N LYS A 170 -32.29 -11.42 -21.61
CA LYS A 170 -31.82 -11.49 -23.01
C LYS A 170 -30.62 -10.58 -23.30
N SER A 171 -30.40 -9.57 -22.46
CA SER A 171 -29.31 -8.60 -22.61
C SER A 171 -28.02 -9.13 -21.97
N THR A 172 -26.86 -8.57 -22.31
CA THR A 172 -25.56 -8.95 -21.71
C THR A 172 -25.11 -7.93 -20.66
N SER A 173 -24.58 -8.41 -19.53
CA SER A 173 -24.07 -7.54 -18.44
C SER A 173 -22.55 -7.56 -18.38
N ALA A 174 -21.94 -6.40 -18.11
CA ALA A 174 -20.49 -6.31 -17.85
C ALA A 174 -20.08 -7.01 -16.54
N CYS A 175 -21.03 -7.26 -15.64
CA CYS A 175 -20.78 -7.84 -14.31
C CYS A 175 -20.83 -9.38 -14.28
N GLU A 176 -21.16 -10.06 -15.39
CA GLU A 176 -21.41 -11.50 -15.42
C GLU A 176 -20.26 -12.34 -14.84
N ARG A 177 -19.01 -11.98 -15.15
CA ARG A 177 -17.82 -12.69 -14.63
C ARG A 177 -17.70 -12.59 -13.12
N ILE A 178 -18.01 -11.43 -12.55
CA ILE A 178 -17.94 -11.19 -11.10
C ILE A 178 -19.11 -11.90 -10.41
N ILE A 179 -20.31 -11.82 -10.99
CA ILE A 179 -21.51 -12.50 -10.49
C ILE A 179 -21.27 -14.01 -10.40
N ARG A 180 -20.78 -14.67 -11.47
CA ARG A 180 -20.53 -16.13 -11.47
C ARG A 180 -19.54 -16.57 -10.40
N ARG A 181 -18.47 -15.80 -10.20
CA ARG A 181 -17.47 -16.08 -9.16
C ARG A 181 -18.11 -16.05 -7.76
N ASP A 182 -18.99 -15.09 -7.52
CA ASP A 182 -19.61 -14.90 -6.22
C ASP A 182 -20.76 -15.88 -5.93
N ILE A 183 -21.45 -16.36 -6.97
CA ILE A 183 -22.48 -17.40 -6.84
C ILE A 183 -21.88 -18.71 -6.32
N ALA A 184 -20.70 -19.10 -6.79
CA ALA A 184 -20.04 -20.32 -6.35
C ALA A 184 -19.72 -20.35 -4.83
N ARG A 185 -19.70 -19.18 -4.17
CA ARG A 185 -19.49 -19.03 -2.72
C ARG A 185 -20.75 -18.63 -1.94
N THR A 186 -21.91 -18.56 -2.60
CA THR A 186 -23.18 -18.17 -1.97
C THR A 186 -23.96 -19.42 -1.55
N TYR A 187 -24.06 -19.67 -0.24
CA TYR A 187 -24.66 -20.89 0.35
C TYR A 187 -24.17 -22.22 -0.29
N PRO A 188 -22.85 -22.46 -0.38
CA PRO A 188 -22.30 -23.61 -1.11
C PRO A 188 -22.73 -24.97 -0.53
N GLU A 189 -23.06 -25.02 0.75
CA GLU A 189 -23.49 -26.24 1.46
C GLU A 189 -25.00 -26.51 1.34
N HIS A 190 -25.79 -25.55 0.85
CA HIS A 190 -27.24 -25.69 0.77
C HIS A 190 -27.65 -26.51 -0.46
N GLU A 191 -28.53 -27.50 -0.28
CA GLU A 191 -28.94 -28.45 -1.33
C GLU A 191 -29.39 -27.77 -2.64
N PHE A 192 -30.09 -26.63 -2.56
CA PHE A 192 -30.54 -25.88 -3.74
C PHE A 192 -29.41 -25.19 -4.54
N PHE A 193 -28.26 -24.89 -3.92
CA PHE A 193 -27.14 -24.15 -4.54
C PHE A 193 -25.86 -24.99 -4.66
N LYS A 194 -25.83 -26.21 -4.11
CA LYS A 194 -24.66 -27.09 -4.09
C LYS A 194 -24.25 -27.60 -5.47
N GLU A 195 -25.21 -27.83 -6.36
CA GLU A 195 -24.93 -28.27 -7.73
C GLU A 195 -24.36 -27.13 -8.56
N LYS A 196 -23.14 -27.33 -9.09
CA LYS A 196 -22.47 -26.36 -9.96
C LYS A 196 -23.27 -26.19 -11.25
N ASP A 197 -23.60 -24.95 -11.58
CA ASP A 197 -24.46 -24.61 -12.73
C ASP A 197 -25.85 -25.28 -12.66
N GLY A 198 -26.29 -25.68 -11.45
CA GLY A 198 -27.64 -26.19 -11.22
C GLY A 198 -28.70 -25.09 -11.22
N LEU A 199 -29.97 -25.50 -11.19
CA LEU A 199 -31.14 -24.60 -11.27
C LEU A 199 -31.04 -23.41 -10.30
N GLY A 200 -30.69 -23.65 -9.03
CA GLY A 200 -30.59 -22.56 -8.06
C GLY A 200 -29.47 -21.56 -8.35
N GLN A 201 -28.31 -22.02 -8.82
CA GLN A 201 -27.20 -21.13 -9.20
C GLN A 201 -27.56 -20.32 -10.46
N GLU A 202 -28.24 -20.93 -11.43
CA GLU A 202 -28.73 -20.23 -12.62
C GLU A 202 -29.80 -19.19 -12.27
N SER A 203 -30.78 -19.54 -11.43
CA SER A 203 -31.80 -18.60 -10.95
C SER A 203 -31.18 -17.40 -10.23
N LEU A 204 -30.19 -17.65 -9.37
CA LEU A 204 -29.45 -16.59 -8.70
C LEU A 204 -28.67 -15.72 -9.70
N PHE A 205 -28.04 -16.33 -10.70
CA PHE A 205 -27.34 -15.63 -11.77
C PHE A 205 -28.28 -14.73 -12.57
N ASN A 206 -29.44 -15.23 -12.96
CA ASN A 206 -30.44 -14.51 -13.73
C ASN A 206 -30.93 -13.27 -12.98
N VAL A 207 -31.31 -13.41 -11.70
CA VAL A 207 -31.79 -12.30 -10.89
C VAL A 207 -30.69 -11.26 -10.66
N MET A 208 -29.48 -11.68 -10.32
CA MET A 208 -28.35 -10.74 -10.13
C MET A 208 -27.95 -10.03 -11.43
N LYS A 209 -27.97 -10.75 -12.55
CA LYS A 209 -27.72 -10.19 -13.87
C LYS A 209 -28.78 -9.14 -14.23
N ALA A 210 -30.06 -9.46 -14.06
CA ALA A 210 -31.16 -8.54 -14.33
C ALA A 210 -31.05 -7.26 -13.49
N TYR A 211 -30.73 -7.39 -12.20
CA TYR A 211 -30.52 -6.23 -11.33
C TYR A 211 -29.35 -5.34 -11.78
N SER A 212 -28.22 -5.94 -12.16
CA SER A 212 -27.05 -5.19 -12.64
C SER A 212 -27.32 -4.36 -13.91
N LEU A 213 -28.34 -4.75 -14.69
CA LEU A 213 -28.78 -4.04 -15.88
C LEU A 213 -29.86 -3.00 -15.58
N HIS A 214 -30.71 -3.27 -14.58
CA HIS A 214 -31.73 -2.35 -14.11
C HIS A 214 -31.12 -1.10 -13.47
N ASP A 215 -30.15 -1.27 -12.57
CA ASP A 215 -29.45 -0.17 -11.92
C ASP A 215 -27.94 -0.20 -12.23
N ARG A 216 -27.55 0.54 -13.27
CA ARG A 216 -26.15 0.62 -13.72
C ARG A 216 -25.23 1.40 -12.78
N GLU A 217 -25.77 2.24 -11.90
CA GLU A 217 -24.96 3.03 -10.96
C GLU A 217 -24.43 2.14 -9.84
N VAL A 218 -25.27 1.24 -9.33
CA VAL A 218 -24.88 0.21 -8.35
C VAL A 218 -24.22 -0.97 -9.05
N GLY A 219 -24.81 -1.43 -10.16
CA GLY A 219 -24.38 -2.63 -10.87
C GLY A 219 -24.54 -3.88 -9.98
N TYR A 220 -23.46 -4.65 -9.84
CA TYR A 220 -23.40 -5.79 -8.93
C TYR A 220 -22.57 -5.42 -7.69
N CYS A 221 -23.17 -5.56 -6.51
CA CYS A 221 -22.44 -5.42 -5.25
C CYS A 221 -22.24 -6.77 -4.55
N GLN A 222 -21.01 -7.02 -4.09
CA GLN A 222 -20.68 -8.18 -3.27
C GLN A 222 -21.53 -8.20 -2.00
N GLY A 223 -22.11 -9.35 -1.68
CA GLY A 223 -23.05 -9.53 -0.55
C GLY A 223 -24.51 -9.60 -0.98
N SER A 224 -24.92 -8.85 -2.01
CA SER A 224 -26.32 -8.84 -2.49
C SER A 224 -26.81 -10.21 -2.98
N GLY A 225 -25.90 -11.06 -3.48
CA GLY A 225 -26.21 -12.44 -3.85
C GLY A 225 -26.73 -13.30 -2.70
N PHE A 226 -26.31 -13.04 -1.45
CA PHE A 226 -26.83 -13.78 -0.29
C PHE A 226 -28.28 -13.39 0.05
N ILE A 227 -28.67 -12.13 -0.19
CA ILE A 227 -30.05 -11.67 -0.04
C ILE A 227 -30.93 -12.32 -1.10
N VAL A 228 -30.49 -12.34 -2.37
CA VAL A 228 -31.25 -13.00 -3.43
C VAL A 228 -31.32 -14.51 -3.23
N GLY A 229 -30.22 -15.13 -2.78
CA GLY A 229 -30.21 -16.54 -2.41
C GLY A 229 -31.24 -16.86 -1.33
N LEU A 230 -31.37 -15.99 -0.32
CA LEU A 230 -32.40 -16.11 0.71
C LEU A 230 -33.82 -16.07 0.12
N LEU A 231 -34.10 -15.12 -0.78
CA LEU A 231 -35.40 -14.99 -1.44
C LEU A 231 -35.76 -16.24 -2.26
N LEU A 232 -34.81 -16.74 -3.04
CA LEU A 232 -35.01 -17.94 -3.87
C LEU A 232 -35.22 -19.20 -3.03
N MET A 233 -34.53 -19.34 -1.88
CA MET A 233 -34.74 -20.46 -0.95
C MET A 233 -36.13 -20.48 -0.32
N GLN A 234 -36.82 -19.34 -0.22
CA GLN A 234 -38.22 -19.30 0.24
C GLN A 234 -39.23 -19.64 -0.87
N GLN A 235 -38.79 -20.36 -1.91
CA GLN A 235 -39.62 -20.81 -3.04
C GLN A 235 -40.25 -19.66 -3.83
N MET A 236 -39.58 -18.49 -3.85
CA MET A 236 -39.98 -17.36 -4.66
C MET A 236 -39.47 -17.56 -6.10
N PRO A 237 -40.30 -17.43 -7.14
CA PRO A 237 -39.80 -17.50 -8.51
C PRO A 237 -38.91 -16.30 -8.86
N GLU A 238 -38.11 -16.42 -9.93
CA GLU A 238 -37.06 -15.46 -10.27
C GLU A 238 -37.59 -14.03 -10.52
N GLU A 239 -38.75 -13.91 -11.18
CA GLU A 239 -39.36 -12.63 -11.52
C GLU A 239 -39.80 -11.87 -10.26
N GLU A 240 -40.40 -12.58 -9.31
CA GLU A 240 -40.79 -12.08 -8.00
C GLU A 240 -39.57 -11.72 -7.15
N ALA A 241 -38.55 -12.57 -7.13
CA ALA A 241 -37.32 -12.32 -6.39
C ALA A 241 -36.60 -11.07 -6.90
N PHE A 242 -36.58 -10.86 -8.22
CA PHE A 242 -36.09 -9.64 -8.83
C PHE A 242 -36.91 -8.41 -8.40
N ALA A 243 -38.24 -8.49 -8.42
CA ALA A 243 -39.10 -7.38 -8.01
C ALA A 243 -38.91 -7.02 -6.53
N VAL A 244 -38.79 -8.02 -5.65
CA VAL A 244 -38.51 -7.81 -4.22
C VAL A 244 -37.13 -7.19 -4.04
N LEU A 245 -36.11 -7.65 -4.76
CA LEU A 245 -34.76 -7.05 -4.71
C LEU A 245 -34.79 -5.57 -5.12
N VAL A 246 -35.53 -5.22 -6.17
CA VAL A 246 -35.67 -3.81 -6.60
C VAL A 246 -36.37 -2.97 -5.52
N ALA A 247 -37.44 -3.49 -4.91
CA ALA A 247 -38.14 -2.81 -3.82
C ALA A 247 -37.22 -2.60 -2.60
N LEU A 248 -36.45 -3.62 -2.21
CA LEU A 248 -35.45 -3.55 -1.15
C LEU A 248 -34.41 -2.46 -1.41
N MET A 249 -33.95 -2.36 -2.65
CA MET A 249 -32.95 -1.37 -3.04
C MET A 249 -33.50 0.05 -2.99
N GLN A 250 -34.73 0.25 -3.47
CA GLN A 250 -35.35 1.59 -3.57
C GLN A 250 -35.96 2.08 -2.24
N GLU A 251 -36.67 1.22 -1.50
CA GLU A 251 -37.47 1.63 -0.34
C GLU A 251 -36.75 1.43 1.00
N TYR A 252 -35.77 0.51 1.07
CA TYR A 252 -35.11 0.11 2.33
C TYR A 252 -33.68 0.63 2.47
N ARG A 253 -33.29 1.67 1.71
CA ARG A 253 -31.95 2.32 1.72
C ARG A 253 -30.77 1.42 1.31
N LEU A 254 -31.03 0.18 0.86
CA LEU A 254 -29.97 -0.74 0.48
C LEU A 254 -29.20 -0.29 -0.78
N ARG A 255 -29.87 0.39 -1.72
CA ARG A 255 -29.23 0.94 -2.93
C ARG A 255 -28.04 1.82 -2.59
N ASP A 256 -28.21 2.79 -1.69
CA ASP A 256 -27.18 3.76 -1.34
C ASP A 256 -26.02 3.12 -0.56
N MET A 257 -26.28 2.03 0.17
CA MET A 257 -25.23 1.22 0.81
C MET A 257 -24.38 0.46 -0.19
N PHE A 258 -24.98 -0.03 -1.28
CA PHE A 258 -24.30 -0.84 -2.29
C PHE A 258 -23.66 -0.01 -3.42
N LYS A 259 -23.84 1.31 -3.43
CA LYS A 259 -23.12 2.19 -4.37
C LYS A 259 -21.60 2.03 -4.21
N PRO A 260 -20.80 2.18 -5.29
CA PRO A 260 -19.35 2.00 -5.23
C PRO A 260 -18.62 2.87 -4.18
N SER A 261 -19.17 4.04 -3.84
CA SER A 261 -18.62 4.92 -2.80
C SER A 261 -18.79 4.38 -1.38
N MET A 262 -19.73 3.45 -1.17
CA MET A 262 -20.09 2.89 0.14
C MET A 262 -20.39 3.97 1.20
N ALA A 263 -20.84 5.15 0.75
CA ALA A 263 -21.01 6.32 1.61
C ALA A 263 -22.03 6.05 2.73
N GLU A 264 -23.16 5.45 2.37
CA GLU A 264 -24.23 5.12 3.31
C GLU A 264 -23.83 4.01 4.28
N LEU A 265 -23.03 3.03 3.84
CA LEU A 265 -22.46 2.02 4.75
C LEU A 265 -21.58 2.71 5.81
N GLY A 266 -20.76 3.67 5.40
CA GLY A 266 -19.94 4.46 6.31
C GLY A 266 -20.77 5.25 7.33
N VAL A 267 -21.90 5.84 6.90
CA VAL A 267 -22.86 6.48 7.82
C VAL A 267 -23.37 5.47 8.85
N CYS A 268 -23.78 4.28 8.42
CA CYS A 268 -24.26 3.23 9.32
C CYS A 268 -23.19 2.78 10.32
N MET A 269 -21.93 2.64 9.89
CA MET A 269 -20.83 2.30 10.81
C MET A 269 -20.61 3.39 11.86
N TYR A 270 -20.61 4.66 11.45
CA TYR A 270 -20.46 5.80 12.35
C TYR A 270 -21.63 5.90 13.34
N GLN A 271 -22.86 5.68 12.87
CA GLN A 271 -24.05 5.62 13.71
C GLN A 271 -23.96 4.48 14.72
N LEU A 272 -23.59 3.28 14.29
CA LEU A 272 -23.45 2.13 15.19
C LEU A 272 -22.35 2.37 16.23
N GLU A 273 -21.20 2.91 15.84
CA GLU A 273 -20.10 3.24 16.77
C GLU A 273 -20.57 4.19 17.88
N HIS A 274 -21.32 5.24 17.54
CA HIS A 274 -21.88 6.16 18.53
C HIS A 274 -23.00 5.56 19.36
N LEU A 275 -23.82 4.67 18.79
CA LEU A 275 -24.84 3.94 19.55
C LEU A 275 -24.19 2.97 20.55
N VAL A 276 -23.07 2.33 20.19
CA VAL A 276 -22.29 1.49 21.10
C VAL A 276 -21.66 2.35 22.20
N ALA A 277 -21.12 3.52 21.87
CA ALA A 277 -20.61 4.46 22.87
C ALA A 277 -21.70 4.95 23.85
N ASP A 278 -22.91 5.22 23.35
CA ASP A 278 -24.05 5.66 24.15
C ASP A 278 -24.64 4.52 25.03
N THR A 279 -24.59 3.25 24.56
CA THR A 279 -25.22 2.10 25.24
C THR A 279 -24.25 1.30 26.12
N TYR A 280 -23.03 1.09 25.64
CA TYR A 280 -21.96 0.27 26.26
C TYR A 280 -20.63 1.04 26.26
N PRO A 281 -20.48 2.07 27.12
CA PRO A 281 -19.30 2.95 27.10
C PRO A 281 -17.99 2.21 27.42
N GLU A 282 -18.02 1.20 28.29
CA GLU A 282 -16.86 0.37 28.63
C GLU A 282 -16.35 -0.41 27.41
N LEU A 283 -17.28 -1.00 26.65
CA LEU A 283 -16.95 -1.73 25.42
C LEU A 283 -16.40 -0.79 24.34
N SER A 284 -17.00 0.39 24.18
CA SER A 284 -16.53 1.41 23.24
C SER A 284 -15.12 1.92 23.59
N ALA A 285 -14.84 2.14 24.88
CA ALA A 285 -13.50 2.53 25.34
C ALA A 285 -12.47 1.43 25.05
N HIS A 286 -12.82 0.16 25.26
CA HIS A 286 -11.97 -0.97 24.92
C HIS A 286 -11.71 -1.08 23.41
N PHE A 287 -12.74 -0.97 22.58
CA PHE A 287 -12.60 -0.94 21.12
C PHE A 287 -11.69 0.20 20.67
N THR A 288 -11.84 1.39 21.25
CA THR A 288 -10.98 2.54 20.94
C THR A 288 -9.53 2.29 21.36
N ALA A 289 -9.31 1.73 22.55
CA ALA A 289 -7.97 1.40 23.04
C ALA A 289 -7.24 0.36 22.15
N GLN A 290 -7.99 -0.61 21.60
CA GLN A 290 -7.47 -1.62 20.70
C GLN A 290 -7.46 -1.20 19.22
N SER A 291 -7.84 0.05 18.91
CA SER A 291 -8.04 0.54 17.53
C SER A 291 -8.95 -0.38 16.69
N PHE A 292 -9.96 -0.97 17.35
CA PHE A 292 -10.91 -1.89 16.74
C PHE A 292 -12.13 -1.12 16.23
N HIS A 293 -12.19 -0.93 14.91
CA HIS A 293 -13.25 -0.16 14.28
C HIS A 293 -14.50 -1.01 13.99
N THR A 294 -15.68 -0.42 14.16
CA THR A 294 -16.99 -1.05 13.89
C THR A 294 -17.09 -1.66 12.49
N SER A 295 -16.43 -1.04 11.50
CA SER A 295 -16.39 -1.51 10.12
C SER A 295 -15.73 -2.89 9.95
N MET A 296 -14.86 -3.31 10.88
CA MET A 296 -14.15 -4.59 10.80
C MET A 296 -15.06 -5.80 11.00
N TYR A 297 -16.13 -5.67 11.80
CA TYR A 297 -17.04 -6.79 12.10
C TYR A 297 -18.46 -6.55 11.57
N ALA A 298 -18.97 -5.32 11.61
CA ALA A 298 -20.37 -5.05 11.30
C ALA A 298 -20.66 -4.86 9.80
N SER A 299 -19.65 -4.61 8.96
CA SER A 299 -19.87 -4.37 7.53
C SER A 299 -20.65 -5.49 6.85
N SER A 300 -20.33 -6.75 7.17
CA SER A 300 -21.05 -7.91 6.63
C SER A 300 -22.50 -7.98 7.13
N TRP A 301 -22.74 -7.66 8.41
CA TRP A 301 -24.08 -7.68 9.01
C TRP A 301 -25.06 -6.75 8.29
N PHE A 302 -24.61 -5.55 7.93
CA PHE A 302 -25.42 -4.57 7.22
C PHE A 302 -25.58 -4.91 5.73
N LEU A 303 -24.50 -5.34 5.06
CA LEU A 303 -24.54 -5.65 3.61
C LEU A 303 -25.29 -6.95 3.29
N THR A 304 -25.33 -7.90 4.22
CA THR A 304 -26.00 -9.20 4.01
C THR A 304 -27.22 -9.39 4.90
N LEU A 305 -27.63 -8.37 5.67
CA LEU A 305 -28.74 -8.46 6.62
C LEU A 305 -28.60 -9.68 7.55
N PHE A 306 -27.37 -9.89 8.05
CA PHE A 306 -26.93 -11.02 8.87
C PHE A 306 -26.96 -12.42 8.21
N THR A 307 -27.33 -12.55 6.93
CA THR A 307 -27.46 -13.88 6.30
C THR A 307 -26.16 -14.66 6.17
N THR A 308 -25.01 -13.98 6.22
CA THR A 308 -23.68 -14.62 6.21
C THR A 308 -23.12 -14.85 7.60
N ALA A 309 -23.70 -14.24 8.63
CA ALA A 309 -23.19 -14.28 9.99
C ALA A 309 -23.98 -15.23 10.88
N LEU A 310 -25.27 -15.46 10.60
CA LEU A 310 -26.19 -16.26 11.40
C LEU A 310 -26.83 -17.37 10.55
N SER A 311 -27.31 -18.42 11.21
CA SER A 311 -28.05 -19.51 10.58
C SER A 311 -29.28 -19.01 9.80
N LEU A 312 -29.64 -19.77 8.76
CA LEU A 312 -30.74 -19.44 7.86
C LEU A 312 -32.08 -19.19 8.58
N PRO A 313 -32.50 -19.97 9.59
CA PRO A 313 -33.76 -19.71 10.31
C PRO A 313 -33.77 -18.36 11.03
N LEU A 314 -32.67 -17.99 11.70
CA LEU A 314 -32.54 -16.72 12.42
C LEU A 314 -32.43 -15.54 11.44
N ALA A 315 -31.66 -15.70 10.36
CA ALA A 315 -31.60 -14.71 9.29
C ALA A 315 -32.98 -14.46 8.66
N CYS A 316 -33.80 -15.50 8.46
CA CYS A 316 -35.19 -15.33 8.02
C CYS A 316 -36.03 -14.52 9.02
N ARG A 317 -35.88 -14.75 10.33
CA ARG A 317 -36.60 -13.99 11.36
C ARG A 317 -36.20 -12.51 11.38
N ILE A 318 -34.91 -12.23 11.23
CA ILE A 318 -34.43 -10.85 11.11
C ILE A 318 -34.99 -10.19 9.84
N PHE A 319 -35.01 -10.94 8.73
CA PHE A 319 -35.55 -10.46 7.45
C PHE A 319 -37.07 -10.20 7.50
N ASP A 320 -37.84 -11.07 8.19
CA ASP A 320 -39.27 -10.90 8.43
C ASP A 320 -39.56 -9.52 9.05
N VAL A 321 -38.81 -9.16 10.12
CA VAL A 321 -38.96 -7.87 10.82
C VAL A 321 -38.36 -6.71 10.03
N PHE A 322 -37.28 -6.93 9.29
CA PHE A 322 -36.64 -5.92 8.45
C PHE A 322 -37.60 -5.39 7.39
N LEU A 323 -38.41 -6.24 6.78
CA LEU A 323 -39.45 -5.81 5.84
C LEU A 323 -40.57 -4.97 6.49
N MET A 324 -40.73 -5.02 7.81
CA MET A 324 -41.73 -4.22 8.54
C MET A 324 -41.17 -2.94 9.16
N GLU A 325 -39.99 -3.00 9.78
CA GLU A 325 -39.38 -1.88 10.52
C GLU A 325 -38.27 -1.16 9.75
N GLY A 326 -37.77 -1.73 8.65
CA GLY A 326 -36.67 -1.19 7.88
C GLY A 326 -35.30 -1.34 8.56
N MET A 327 -34.36 -0.47 8.22
CA MET A 327 -32.96 -0.57 8.67
C MET A 327 -32.77 -0.46 10.20
N ASP A 328 -33.75 0.12 10.91
CA ASP A 328 -33.69 0.27 12.37
C ASP A 328 -33.53 -1.08 13.08
N ILE A 329 -34.12 -2.17 12.56
CA ILE A 329 -33.95 -3.50 13.17
C ILE A 329 -32.52 -4.01 13.07
N ILE A 330 -31.79 -3.67 12.00
CA ILE A 330 -30.41 -4.12 11.80
C ILE A 330 -29.50 -3.50 12.86
N PHE A 331 -29.70 -2.22 13.20
CA PHE A 331 -29.02 -1.58 14.32
C PHE A 331 -29.39 -2.22 15.66
N LYS A 332 -30.67 -2.49 15.90
CA LYS A 332 -31.13 -3.14 17.14
C LYS A 332 -30.53 -4.54 17.31
N VAL A 333 -30.51 -5.35 16.25
CA VAL A 333 -29.91 -6.69 16.27
C VAL A 333 -28.40 -6.59 16.47
N ALA A 334 -27.71 -5.65 15.80
CA ALA A 334 -26.28 -5.45 16.00
C ALA A 334 -25.94 -5.10 17.47
N LEU A 335 -26.72 -4.23 18.10
CA LEU A 335 -26.55 -3.87 19.51
C LEU A 335 -26.91 -5.02 20.45
N ALA A 336 -27.93 -5.82 20.12
CA ALA A 336 -28.32 -7.01 20.90
C ALA A 336 -27.25 -8.10 20.82
N MET A 337 -26.66 -8.31 19.64
CA MET A 337 -25.51 -9.19 19.44
C MET A 337 -24.31 -8.75 20.30
N LEU A 338 -24.03 -7.45 20.37
CA LEU A 338 -22.96 -6.94 21.23
C LEU A 338 -23.26 -7.13 22.72
N ASP A 339 -24.50 -6.99 23.16
CA ASP A 339 -24.88 -7.20 24.56
C ASP A 339 -24.68 -8.66 25.00
N LEU A 340 -24.98 -9.63 24.12
CA LEU A 340 -24.77 -11.06 24.38
C LEU A 340 -23.28 -11.44 24.53
N GLY A 341 -22.38 -10.66 23.92
CA GLY A 341 -20.94 -10.93 23.91
C GLY A 341 -20.11 -9.97 24.76
N LYS A 342 -20.71 -8.96 25.40
CA LYS A 342 -19.97 -7.84 25.98
C LYS A 342 -18.94 -8.25 27.03
N ASP A 343 -19.30 -9.19 27.90
CA ASP A 343 -18.46 -9.57 29.05
C ASP A 343 -17.16 -10.25 28.58
N ASP A 344 -17.24 -11.07 27.53
CA ASP A 344 -16.07 -11.72 26.95
C ASP A 344 -15.26 -10.76 26.08
N LEU A 345 -15.93 -9.92 25.28
CA LEU A 345 -15.29 -8.94 24.40
C LEU A 345 -14.39 -7.97 25.16
N LEU A 346 -14.74 -7.60 26.40
CA LEU A 346 -13.92 -6.73 27.25
C LEU A 346 -12.57 -7.35 27.65
N SER A 347 -12.46 -8.68 27.63
CA SER A 347 -11.24 -9.40 28.03
C SER A 347 -10.32 -9.75 26.86
N LEU A 348 -10.81 -9.61 25.62
CA LEU A 348 -10.11 -10.05 24.41
C LEU A 348 -9.30 -8.92 23.76
N ASP A 349 -8.23 -9.28 23.08
CA ASP A 349 -7.44 -8.38 22.22
C ASP A 349 -8.07 -8.25 20.82
N MET A 350 -7.48 -7.44 19.95
CA MET A 350 -8.01 -7.18 18.60
C MET A 350 -8.26 -8.45 17.78
N GLU A 351 -7.32 -9.40 17.79
CA GLU A 351 -7.45 -10.66 17.05
C GLU A 351 -8.48 -11.59 17.70
N GLY A 352 -8.48 -11.68 19.03
CA GLY A 352 -9.45 -12.44 19.81
C GLY A 352 -10.88 -11.96 19.58
N MET A 353 -11.10 -10.64 19.60
CA MET A 353 -12.40 -10.03 19.28
C MET A 353 -12.87 -10.41 17.88
N LEU A 354 -12.00 -10.32 16.86
CA LEU A 354 -12.38 -10.67 15.49
C LEU A 354 -12.78 -12.15 15.36
N LYS A 355 -12.04 -13.06 16.00
CA LYS A 355 -12.37 -14.49 16.04
C LYS A 355 -13.69 -14.75 16.76
N PHE A 356 -13.92 -14.05 17.88
CA PHE A 356 -15.15 -14.13 18.66
C PHE A 356 -16.37 -13.72 17.83
N PHE A 357 -16.31 -12.59 17.10
CA PHE A 357 -17.37 -12.14 16.21
C PHE A 357 -17.68 -13.11 15.06
N GLN A 358 -16.68 -13.83 14.56
CA GLN A 358 -16.84 -14.74 13.44
C GLN A 358 -17.33 -16.14 13.82
N LYS A 359 -17.01 -16.64 15.02
CA LYS A 359 -17.28 -18.04 15.41
C LYS A 359 -18.14 -18.19 16.66
N GLU A 360 -17.81 -17.48 17.73
CA GLU A 360 -18.43 -17.71 19.03
C GLU A 360 -19.74 -16.95 19.18
N LEU A 361 -19.78 -15.69 18.71
CA LEU A 361 -20.96 -14.85 18.83
C LEU A 361 -22.17 -15.39 18.03
N PRO A 362 -22.02 -15.85 16.77
CA PRO A 362 -23.11 -16.53 16.06
C PRO A 362 -23.63 -17.75 16.80
N GLY A 363 -22.75 -18.61 17.33
CA GLY A 363 -23.16 -19.80 18.06
C GLY A 363 -24.00 -19.48 19.30
N ARG A 364 -23.69 -18.39 20.02
CA ARG A 364 -24.49 -17.94 21.17
C ARG A 364 -25.86 -17.39 20.75
N ALA A 365 -25.89 -16.60 19.68
CA ALA A 365 -27.13 -16.08 19.11
C ALA A 365 -28.06 -17.19 18.61
N GLU A 366 -27.50 -18.30 18.11
CA GLU A 366 -28.24 -19.45 17.62
C GLU A 366 -28.76 -20.37 18.72
N ASN A 367 -28.08 -20.42 19.87
CA ASN A 367 -28.54 -21.22 21.02
C ASN A 367 -29.86 -20.69 21.60
N ASP A 368 -30.08 -19.37 21.59
CA ASP A 368 -31.33 -18.76 22.04
C ASP A 368 -31.79 -17.61 21.11
N PRO A 369 -32.42 -17.96 19.97
CA PRO A 369 -32.87 -16.99 18.97
C PRO A 369 -33.95 -16.03 19.51
N ASP A 370 -34.82 -16.52 20.38
CA ASP A 370 -35.94 -15.74 20.93
C ASP A 370 -35.42 -14.69 21.92
N VAL A 371 -34.42 -15.01 22.73
CA VAL A 371 -33.77 -14.03 23.61
C VAL A 371 -33.09 -12.93 22.79
N LEU A 372 -32.35 -13.25 21.73
CA LEU A 372 -31.74 -12.24 20.86
C LEU A 372 -32.80 -11.28 20.27
N MET A 373 -33.87 -11.83 19.71
CA MET A 373 -34.91 -11.01 19.07
C MET A 373 -35.67 -10.15 20.09
N ASN A 374 -35.98 -10.71 21.26
CA ASN A 374 -36.62 -9.95 22.34
C ASN A 374 -35.72 -8.83 22.87
N LEU A 375 -34.42 -9.09 23.01
CA LEU A 375 -33.43 -8.09 23.39
C LEU A 375 -33.38 -6.97 22.34
N ALA A 376 -33.31 -7.32 21.05
CA ALA A 376 -33.35 -6.37 19.94
C ALA A 376 -34.63 -5.50 19.98
N TYR A 377 -35.80 -6.09 20.23
CA TYR A 377 -37.06 -5.33 20.35
C TYR A 377 -37.08 -4.37 21.55
N GLY A 378 -36.38 -4.71 22.63
CA GLY A 378 -36.23 -3.86 23.82
C GLY A 378 -35.34 -2.64 23.60
N MET A 379 -34.47 -2.67 22.58
CA MET A 379 -33.52 -1.58 22.32
C MET A 379 -34.20 -0.35 21.72
N LYS A 380 -34.00 0.80 22.36
CA LYS A 380 -34.59 2.07 21.95
C LYS A 380 -33.58 2.92 21.20
N ILE A 381 -33.80 3.10 19.90
CA ILE A 381 -32.99 3.99 19.06
C ILE A 381 -33.72 5.33 18.90
N ASN A 382 -33.05 6.44 19.23
CA ASN A 382 -33.63 7.77 19.07
C ASN A 382 -33.46 8.27 17.61
N PRO A 383 -34.55 8.45 16.84
CA PRO A 383 -34.46 8.82 15.43
C PRO A 383 -33.87 10.24 15.22
N LYS A 384 -34.05 11.15 16.19
CA LYS A 384 -33.44 12.49 16.12
C LYS A 384 -31.92 12.42 16.28
N ARG A 385 -31.43 11.53 17.15
CA ARG A 385 -30.00 11.27 17.35
C ARG A 385 -29.39 10.67 16.09
N MET A 386 -30.04 9.67 15.48
CA MET A 386 -29.60 9.05 14.23
C MET A 386 -29.43 10.05 13.09
N LYS A 387 -30.43 10.91 12.87
CA LYS A 387 -30.36 11.99 11.87
C LYS A 387 -29.29 13.04 12.19
N LYS A 388 -29.00 13.30 13.47
CA LYS A 388 -27.91 14.19 13.85
C LYS A 388 -26.56 13.56 13.48
N LEU A 389 -26.35 12.28 13.85
CA LEU A 389 -25.12 11.55 13.54
C LEU A 389 -24.87 11.43 12.03
N GLU A 390 -25.91 11.24 11.23
CA GLU A 390 -25.84 11.26 9.77
C GLU A 390 -25.31 12.61 9.24
N LYS A 391 -25.82 13.73 9.78
CA LYS A 391 -25.34 15.07 9.41
C LYS A 391 -23.90 15.31 9.86
N ASP A 392 -23.59 14.92 11.09
CA ASP A 392 -22.26 15.07 11.67
C ASP A 392 -21.22 14.28 10.86
N TYR A 393 -21.55 13.04 10.47
CA TYR A 393 -20.71 12.23 9.58
C TYR A 393 -20.55 12.84 8.18
N THR A 394 -21.64 13.38 7.61
CA THR A 394 -21.58 14.04 6.31
C THR A 394 -20.63 15.23 6.34
N VAL A 395 -20.70 16.06 7.39
CA VAL A 395 -19.80 17.20 7.60
C VAL A 395 -18.35 16.72 7.79
N LEU A 396 -18.15 15.67 8.60
CA LEU A 396 -16.82 15.07 8.80
C LEU A 396 -16.22 14.61 7.47
N LYS A 397 -16.98 13.89 6.64
CA LYS A 397 -16.51 13.42 5.33
C LYS A 397 -16.28 14.53 4.32
N MET A 398 -17.11 15.58 4.34
CA MET A 398 -16.85 16.77 3.52
C MET A 398 -15.54 17.44 3.92
N LYS A 399 -15.29 17.60 5.22
CA LYS A 399 -14.04 18.18 5.73
C LYS A 399 -12.82 17.32 5.37
N GLU A 400 -12.90 15.99 5.55
CA GLU A 400 -11.82 15.08 5.15
C GLU A 400 -11.53 15.15 3.63
N GLN A 401 -12.58 15.29 2.81
CA GLN A 401 -12.43 15.42 1.37
C GLN A 401 -11.79 16.77 0.99
N GLU A 402 -12.19 17.86 1.64
CA GLU A 402 -11.57 19.18 1.47
C GLU A 402 -10.08 19.15 1.86
N GLU A 403 -9.76 18.56 3.02
CA GLU A 403 -8.39 18.36 3.50
C GLU A 403 -7.58 17.48 2.52
N MET A 404 -8.18 16.43 1.95
CA MET A 404 -7.53 15.59 0.93
C MET A 404 -7.28 16.34 -0.38
N VAL A 405 -8.21 17.20 -0.81
CA VAL A 405 -8.03 18.04 -2.00
C VAL A 405 -6.92 19.07 -1.76
N GLU A 406 -6.91 19.70 -0.59
CA GLU A 406 -5.86 20.63 -0.19
C GLU A 406 -4.49 19.94 -0.09
N LEU A 407 -4.43 18.76 0.51
CA LEU A 407 -3.21 17.96 0.58
C LEU A 407 -2.70 17.58 -0.81
N ARG A 408 -3.57 17.23 -1.76
CA ARG A 408 -3.18 16.99 -3.16
C ARG A 408 -2.65 18.25 -3.83
N ARG A 409 -3.29 19.40 -3.61
CA ARG A 409 -2.81 20.70 -4.12
C ARG A 409 -1.41 21.02 -3.57
N LEU A 410 -1.23 20.92 -2.25
CA LEU A 410 0.04 21.16 -1.58
C LEU A 410 1.12 20.16 -2.03
N ARG A 411 0.78 18.90 -2.27
CA ARG A 411 1.72 17.90 -2.83
C ARG A 411 2.14 18.22 -4.26
N ALA A 412 1.22 18.72 -5.10
CA ALA A 412 1.54 19.14 -6.46
C ALA A 412 2.42 20.39 -6.46
N GLU A 413 2.10 21.38 -5.63
CA GLU A 413 2.88 22.59 -5.45
C GLU A 413 4.28 22.29 -4.91
N ASN A 414 4.40 21.44 -3.88
CA ASN A 414 5.69 20.97 -3.37
C ASN A 414 6.52 20.25 -4.43
N ARG A 415 5.89 19.49 -5.32
CA ARG A 415 6.59 18.84 -6.44
C ARG A 415 7.19 19.86 -7.40
N LEU A 416 6.42 20.88 -7.77
CA LEU A 416 6.89 21.97 -8.64
C LEU A 416 8.01 22.79 -7.98
N LEU A 417 7.87 23.09 -6.69
CA LEU A 417 8.91 23.79 -5.93
C LEU A 417 10.21 22.98 -5.88
N ARG A 418 10.14 21.67 -5.63
CA ARG A 418 11.33 20.79 -5.67
C ARG A 418 12.00 20.78 -7.04
N GLN A 419 11.24 20.67 -8.12
CA GLN A 419 11.79 20.75 -9.49
C GLN A 419 12.48 22.09 -9.73
N ARG A 420 11.90 23.19 -9.24
CA ARG A 420 12.51 24.52 -9.36
C ARG A 420 13.80 24.62 -8.56
N THR A 421 13.84 24.06 -7.35
CA THR A 421 15.05 24.01 -6.53
C THR A 421 16.13 23.16 -7.19
N GLU A 422 15.80 21.98 -7.72
CA GLU A 422 16.73 21.11 -8.44
C GLU A 422 17.33 21.80 -9.67
N LEU A 423 16.51 22.54 -10.43
CA LEU A 423 17.00 23.34 -11.57
C LEU A 423 17.97 24.44 -11.13
N LEU A 424 17.61 25.20 -10.08
CA LEU A 424 18.47 26.26 -9.55
C LEU A 424 19.77 25.68 -8.94
N GLU A 425 19.71 24.53 -8.29
CA GLU A 425 20.87 23.81 -7.79
C GLU A 425 21.79 23.37 -8.94
N ALA A 426 21.23 22.83 -10.03
CA ALA A 426 22.00 22.47 -11.23
C ALA A 426 22.65 23.70 -11.88
N GLU A 427 21.92 24.80 -12.03
CA GLU A 427 22.47 26.07 -12.54
C GLU A 427 23.60 26.59 -11.64
N SER A 428 23.41 26.53 -10.31
CA SER A 428 24.43 26.97 -9.35
C SER A 428 25.68 26.08 -9.38
N ALA A 429 25.52 24.77 -9.55
CA ALA A 429 26.62 23.83 -9.68
C ALA A 429 27.40 24.05 -10.99
N GLU A 430 26.71 24.31 -12.10
CA GLU A 430 27.35 24.63 -13.38
C GLU A 430 28.16 25.93 -13.30
N LEU A 431 27.63 26.95 -12.63
CA LEU A 431 28.34 28.22 -12.39
C LEU A 431 29.57 28.01 -11.50
N ALA A 432 29.46 27.22 -10.43
CA ALA A 432 30.58 26.89 -9.57
C ALA A 432 31.68 26.12 -10.32
N ASP A 433 31.30 25.16 -11.14
CA ASP A 433 32.23 24.37 -11.97
C ASP A 433 32.93 25.24 -13.03
N LYS A 434 32.23 26.21 -13.64
CA LYS A 434 32.85 27.24 -14.50
C LYS A 434 33.86 28.09 -13.74
N LEU A 435 33.56 28.50 -12.50
CA LEU A 435 34.47 29.29 -11.67
C LEU A 435 35.73 28.47 -11.30
N VAL A 436 35.56 27.22 -10.88
CA VAL A 436 36.67 26.32 -10.55
C VAL A 436 37.56 26.08 -11.76
N ARG A 437 36.98 25.76 -12.93
CA ARG A 437 37.75 25.66 -14.18
C ARG A 437 38.55 26.93 -14.49
N GLY A 438 37.93 28.10 -14.31
CA GLY A 438 38.62 29.37 -14.48
C GLY A 438 39.77 29.56 -13.49
N GLN A 439 39.61 29.17 -12.23
CA GLN A 439 40.67 29.23 -11.23
C GLN A 439 41.81 28.26 -11.51
N VAL A 440 41.49 27.01 -11.91
CA VAL A 440 42.50 26.00 -12.28
C VAL A 440 43.29 26.46 -13.50
N SER A 441 42.61 26.94 -14.55
CA SER A 441 43.28 27.48 -15.74
C SER A 441 44.24 28.63 -15.40
N ARG A 442 43.85 29.55 -14.52
CA ARG A 442 44.75 30.63 -14.06
C ARG A 442 45.93 30.08 -13.26
N ALA A 443 45.71 29.09 -12.41
CA ALA A 443 46.79 28.47 -11.63
C ALA A 443 47.77 27.71 -12.53
N GLU A 444 47.30 27.02 -13.56
CA GLU A 444 48.12 26.38 -14.59
C GLU A 444 48.91 27.41 -15.41
N GLU A 445 48.29 28.54 -15.78
CA GLU A 445 48.98 29.67 -16.42
C GLU A 445 50.06 30.29 -15.52
N GLU A 446 49.80 30.43 -14.21
CA GLU A 446 50.79 30.91 -13.23
C GLU A 446 51.95 29.93 -13.07
N GLU A 447 51.69 28.62 -12.97
CA GLU A 447 52.71 27.59 -12.87
C GLU A 447 53.60 27.54 -14.12
N THR A 448 52.99 27.55 -15.31
CA THR A 448 53.74 27.59 -16.58
C THR A 448 54.57 28.87 -16.70
N THR A 449 54.02 30.03 -16.32
CA THR A 449 54.77 31.29 -16.28
C THR A 449 55.97 31.22 -15.34
N PHE A 450 55.79 30.63 -14.16
CA PHE A 450 56.88 30.43 -13.20
C PHE A 450 57.97 29.50 -13.73
N VAL A 451 57.59 28.39 -14.37
CA VAL A 451 58.54 27.47 -15.02
C VAL A 451 59.34 28.18 -16.10
N VAL A 452 58.67 28.95 -16.98
CA VAL A 452 59.32 29.74 -18.03
C VAL A 452 60.27 30.79 -17.42
N GLN A 453 59.85 31.50 -16.37
CA GLN A 453 60.74 32.45 -15.68
C GLN A 453 61.97 31.77 -15.09
N ARG A 454 61.82 30.58 -14.49
CA ARG A 454 62.93 29.80 -13.94
C ARG A 454 63.90 29.35 -15.03
N GLU A 455 63.39 28.82 -16.14
CA GLU A 455 64.20 28.41 -17.28
C GLU A 455 64.92 29.60 -17.92
N LEU A 456 64.24 30.73 -18.08
CA LEU A 456 64.82 31.97 -18.57
C LEU A 456 65.94 32.48 -17.64
N ALA A 457 65.76 32.39 -16.33
CA ALA A 457 66.81 32.73 -15.36
C ALA A 457 68.02 31.78 -15.47
N ALA A 458 67.78 30.48 -15.64
CA ALA A 458 68.85 29.51 -15.87
C ALA A 458 69.61 29.79 -17.17
N LEU A 459 68.89 30.07 -18.28
CA LEU A 459 69.46 30.48 -19.56
C LEU A 459 70.25 31.78 -19.47
N ARG A 460 69.78 32.76 -18.69
CA ARG A 460 70.53 33.99 -18.43
C ARG A 460 71.81 33.71 -17.65
N HIS A 461 71.78 32.82 -16.67
CA HIS A 461 72.97 32.44 -15.90
C HIS A 461 73.98 31.72 -16.80
N THR A 462 73.55 30.74 -17.60
CA THR A 462 74.44 30.03 -18.53
C THR A 462 74.98 30.97 -19.60
N HIS A 463 74.18 31.91 -20.12
CA HIS A 463 74.66 32.95 -21.03
C HIS A 463 75.71 33.86 -20.36
N LEU A 464 75.49 34.25 -19.09
CA LEU A 464 76.46 35.06 -18.36
C LEU A 464 77.77 34.29 -18.16
N GLU A 465 77.69 33.00 -17.84
CA GLU A 465 78.84 32.12 -17.62
C GLU A 465 79.59 31.84 -18.92
N THR A 466 78.89 31.58 -20.04
CA THR A 466 79.53 31.46 -21.36
C THR A 466 80.10 32.79 -21.83
N SER A 467 79.44 33.92 -21.56
CA SER A 467 79.98 35.25 -21.84
C SER A 467 81.22 35.54 -21.00
N HIS A 468 81.26 35.10 -19.74
CA HIS A 468 82.44 35.24 -18.89
C HIS A 468 83.57 34.32 -19.34
N GLN A 469 83.28 33.06 -19.70
CA GLN A 469 84.25 32.16 -20.33
C GLN A 469 84.76 32.72 -21.66
N LEU A 470 83.88 33.35 -22.44
CA LEU A 470 84.25 34.03 -23.67
C LEU A 470 85.14 35.23 -23.37
N GLU A 471 84.83 36.03 -22.35
CA GLU A 471 85.65 37.16 -21.92
C GLU A 471 87.01 36.71 -21.37
N GLN A 472 87.06 35.61 -20.62
CA GLN A 472 88.30 34.95 -20.19
C GLN A 472 89.09 34.43 -21.39
N ALA A 473 88.45 33.74 -22.33
CA ALA A 473 89.09 33.31 -23.57
C ALA A 473 89.52 34.51 -24.44
N HIS A 474 88.81 35.63 -24.39
CA HIS A 474 89.22 36.89 -25.02
C HIS A 474 90.38 37.53 -24.29
N GLU A 475 90.46 37.45 -22.95
CA GLU A 475 91.59 37.93 -22.16
C GLU A 475 92.80 37.01 -22.37
N GLU A 476 92.61 35.70 -22.49
CA GLU A 476 93.62 34.74 -22.90
C GLU A 476 94.07 35.01 -24.33
N LEU A 477 93.14 35.20 -25.28
CA LEU A 477 93.44 35.64 -26.64
C LEU A 477 94.08 37.02 -26.68
N ARG A 478 93.77 37.91 -25.74
CA ARG A 478 94.35 39.26 -25.60
C ARG A 478 95.74 39.16 -25.00
N SER A 479 95.99 38.26 -24.05
CA SER A 479 97.31 37.94 -23.50
C SER A 479 98.19 37.22 -24.53
N LEU A 480 97.60 36.30 -25.30
CA LEU A 480 98.20 35.66 -26.47
C LEU A 480 98.39 36.66 -27.60
N SER A 481 97.50 37.65 -27.75
CA SER A 481 97.66 38.79 -28.67
C SER A 481 98.69 39.78 -28.17
N MET A 482 98.89 39.98 -26.87
CA MET A 482 99.99 40.77 -26.32
C MET A 482 101.32 40.03 -26.50
N LEU A 483 101.32 38.70 -26.40
CA LEU A 483 102.43 37.83 -26.80
C LEU A 483 102.63 37.82 -28.33
N LEU A 484 101.56 38.01 -29.13
CA LEU A 484 101.60 38.19 -30.58
C LEU A 484 102.01 39.62 -30.98
N GLU A 485 101.73 40.63 -30.15
CA GLU A 485 102.13 42.04 -30.27
C GLU A 485 103.56 42.28 -29.79
N GLU A 486 104.09 41.41 -28.94
CA GLU A 486 105.53 41.30 -28.72
C GLU A 486 106.22 40.56 -29.88
N ASN A 487 105.49 39.71 -30.60
CA ASN A 487 106.06 38.80 -31.58
C ASN A 487 105.43 38.95 -32.97
N MET A 488 105.78 40.05 -33.64
CA MET A 488 105.12 40.56 -34.85
C MET A 488 103.92 41.40 -34.39
N SER A 489 102.84 41.69 -35.07
CA SER A 489 102.20 41.03 -36.17
C SER A 489 101.13 42.01 -36.60
N SER A 490 101.58 43.09 -37.25
CA SER A 490 100.89 43.67 -38.39
C SER A 490 99.36 43.91 -38.26
N LYS A 491 99.04 45.22 -38.15
CA LYS A 491 98.00 45.96 -38.89
C LYS A 491 96.56 46.04 -38.31
N GLN A 492 96.25 47.25 -37.85
CA GLN A 492 95.43 48.27 -38.53
C GLN A 492 93.95 47.97 -38.88
N SER A 493 93.05 48.51 -38.03
CA SER A 493 91.83 49.33 -38.26
C SER A 493 90.81 48.92 -39.35
N SER A 494 89.49 49.13 -39.26
CA SER A 494 88.72 50.23 -38.64
C SER A 494 87.21 50.04 -38.90
N ILE A 495 86.34 50.48 -37.97
CA ILE A 495 85.10 51.31 -38.15
C ILE A 495 83.94 50.73 -39.01
N ASP A 496 82.68 50.65 -38.57
CA ASP A 496 81.76 51.71 -38.12
C ASP A 496 80.49 51.10 -37.45
N GLU A 497 80.05 51.58 -36.27
CA GLU A 497 78.74 51.23 -35.71
C GLU A 497 78.16 52.41 -34.90
N MET A 498 77.32 53.22 -35.55
CA MET A 498 76.55 54.29 -34.90
C MET A 498 75.13 54.31 -35.46
N SER A 499 74.25 53.50 -34.86
CA SER A 499 72.80 53.58 -35.12
C SER A 499 71.89 53.06 -33.99
N LEU A 500 72.40 52.57 -32.86
CA LEU A 500 71.59 51.86 -31.84
C LEU A 500 71.42 52.59 -30.49
N LYS A 501 71.72 53.89 -30.42
CA LYS A 501 71.56 54.69 -29.17
C LYS A 501 70.25 55.48 -29.05
N ALA A 502 69.38 55.44 -30.07
CA ALA A 502 68.12 56.19 -30.06
C ALA A 502 66.92 55.37 -29.52
N GLU A 503 66.96 54.04 -29.55
CA GLU A 503 65.83 53.17 -29.19
C GLU A 503 65.84 52.73 -27.71
N ALA A 504 67.01 52.78 -27.06
CA ALA A 504 67.19 52.34 -25.66
C ALA A 504 66.70 53.34 -24.60
N LEU A 505 66.37 54.58 -25.00
CA LEU A 505 65.84 55.61 -24.09
C LEU A 505 64.30 55.57 -24.02
N SER A 506 63.62 55.18 -25.12
CA SER A 506 62.15 55.08 -25.16
C SER A 506 61.61 53.90 -24.35
N GLN A 507 62.31 52.76 -24.35
CA GLN A 507 61.89 51.56 -23.59
C GLN A 507 62.10 51.69 -22.08
N LYS A 508 62.95 52.63 -21.63
CA LYS A 508 63.19 52.85 -20.21
C LYS A 508 62.13 53.74 -19.55
N GLU A 509 61.47 54.60 -20.32
CA GLU A 509 60.39 55.45 -19.82
C GLU A 509 59.07 54.66 -19.66
N GLU A 510 58.75 53.73 -20.58
CA GLU A 510 57.56 52.85 -20.47
C GLU A 510 57.63 51.86 -19.29
N MET A 511 58.84 51.38 -18.96
CA MET A 511 59.03 50.45 -17.85
C MET A 511 58.84 51.12 -16.47
N VAL A 512 59.12 52.42 -16.36
CA VAL A 512 58.91 53.18 -15.11
C VAL A 512 57.42 53.43 -14.87
N GLU A 513 56.64 53.65 -15.94
CA GLU A 513 55.18 53.88 -15.85
C GLU A 513 54.43 52.60 -15.46
N CYS A 514 54.86 51.43 -15.96
CA CYS A 514 54.28 50.13 -15.61
C CYS A 514 54.53 49.76 -14.13
N LEU A 515 55.73 50.07 -13.62
CA LEU A 515 56.07 49.82 -12.20
C LEU A 515 55.30 50.73 -11.23
N GLN A 516 54.92 51.95 -11.66
CA GLN A 516 54.08 52.83 -10.83
C GLN A 516 52.62 52.35 -10.75
N GLN A 517 52.09 51.73 -11.81
CA GLN A 517 50.73 51.16 -11.80
C GLN A 517 50.64 49.90 -10.93
N GLU A 518 51.69 49.07 -10.90
CA GLU A 518 51.73 47.86 -10.08
C GLU A 518 51.74 48.18 -8.57
N LEU A 519 52.46 49.23 -8.17
CA LEU A 519 52.52 49.68 -6.78
C LEU A 519 51.16 50.19 -6.26
N VAL A 520 50.38 50.85 -7.12
CA VAL A 520 49.02 51.29 -6.80
C VAL A 520 48.09 50.08 -6.63
N ARG A 521 48.24 49.04 -7.46
CA ARG A 521 47.44 47.81 -7.40
C ARG A 521 47.66 47.02 -6.12
N VAL A 522 48.91 46.91 -5.65
CA VAL A 522 49.25 46.22 -4.40
C VAL A 522 48.65 46.93 -3.17
N ARG A 523 48.70 48.26 -3.13
CA ARG A 523 48.11 49.04 -2.04
C ARG A 523 46.59 48.94 -1.98
N LEU A 524 45.93 48.78 -3.14
CA LEU A 524 44.48 48.61 -3.23
C LEU A 524 44.06 47.24 -2.69
N HIS A 525 44.83 46.19 -3.01
CA HIS A 525 44.59 44.84 -2.52
C HIS A 525 44.83 44.69 -1.01
N GLU A 526 45.78 45.44 -0.43
CA GLU A 526 46.02 45.46 1.01
C GLU A 526 44.87 46.13 1.77
N ALA A 527 44.31 47.22 1.22
CA ALA A 527 43.15 47.91 1.78
C ALA A 527 41.86 47.04 1.76
N GLU A 528 41.70 46.18 0.75
CA GLU A 528 40.58 45.23 0.66
C GLU A 528 40.66 44.15 1.76
N LYS A 529 41.86 43.65 2.06
CA LYS A 529 42.06 42.67 3.14
C LYS A 529 41.74 43.28 4.51
N ASP A 530 42.13 44.54 4.74
CA ASP A 530 41.80 45.25 5.98
C ASP A 530 40.30 45.58 6.12
N ALA A 531 39.55 45.66 5.02
CA ALA A 531 38.09 45.77 5.06
C ALA A 531 37.43 44.46 5.52
N THR A 532 37.84 43.33 4.94
CA THR A 532 37.29 42.01 5.29
C THR A 532 37.58 41.60 6.75
N ILE A 533 38.76 41.94 7.29
CA ILE A 533 39.09 41.69 8.69
C ILE A 533 38.19 42.49 9.65
N ARG A 534 37.76 43.70 9.26
CA ARG A 534 36.85 44.52 10.08
C ARG A 534 35.44 43.95 10.10
N ASP A 535 34.92 43.48 8.96
CA ASP A 535 33.59 42.88 8.88
C ASP A 535 33.49 41.58 9.71
N LEU A 536 34.54 40.76 9.69
CA LEU A 536 34.61 39.54 10.50
C LEU A 536 34.61 39.85 12.00
N ARG A 537 35.28 40.93 12.43
CA ARG A 537 35.27 41.36 13.85
C ARG A 537 33.90 41.88 14.30
N ALA A 538 33.18 42.60 13.44
CA ALA A 538 31.83 43.07 13.74
C ALA A 538 30.85 41.91 13.93
N ARG A 539 30.95 40.86 13.10
CA ARG A 539 30.10 39.67 13.19
C ARG A 539 30.31 38.87 14.48
N ILE A 540 31.54 38.83 14.99
CA ILE A 540 31.85 38.17 16.26
C ILE A 540 31.18 38.90 17.44
N GLN A 541 31.21 40.23 17.46
CA GLN A 541 30.56 41.01 18.52
C GLN A 541 29.03 40.85 18.55
N GLU A 542 28.39 40.74 17.38
CA GLU A 542 26.95 40.51 17.27
C GLU A 542 26.55 39.16 17.90
N LEU A 543 27.30 38.11 17.59
CA LEU A 543 27.09 36.77 18.15
C LEU A 543 27.33 36.69 19.67
N GLU A 544 28.27 37.49 20.19
CA GLU A 544 28.51 37.61 21.63
C GLU A 544 27.35 38.30 22.36
N GLN A 545 26.72 39.30 21.72
CA GLN A 545 25.56 40.00 22.26
C GLN A 545 24.31 39.12 22.29
N ASP A 546 24.08 38.31 21.26
CA ASP A 546 22.98 37.34 21.19
C ASP A 546 23.11 36.23 22.26
N LYS A 547 24.35 35.83 22.57
CA LYS A 547 24.62 34.86 23.64
C LYS A 547 24.31 35.44 25.03
N LYS A 548 24.41 36.76 25.20
CA LYS A 548 24.10 37.45 26.45
C LYS A 548 22.59 37.57 26.67
N THR A 549 21.83 37.92 25.63
CA THR A 549 20.35 38.02 25.70
C THR A 549 19.70 36.66 25.99
N LEU A 550 20.24 35.57 25.45
CA LEU A 550 19.78 34.20 25.75
C LEU A 550 20.05 33.74 27.20
N ARG A 551 21.00 34.36 27.91
CA ARG A 551 21.29 34.05 29.32
C ARG A 551 20.41 34.83 30.31
N GLU A 552 19.79 35.93 29.89
CA GLU A 552 18.92 36.75 30.73
C GLU A 552 17.47 36.21 30.78
N SER A 553 17.11 35.26 29.90
CA SER A 553 15.82 34.58 29.92
C SER A 553 15.87 33.25 30.69
N THR A 554 15.75 33.29 32.01
CA THR A 554 15.38 32.12 32.83
C THR A 554 14.00 32.36 33.47
N PRO A 555 13.00 31.48 33.27
CA PRO A 555 11.68 31.62 33.85
C PRO A 555 11.53 30.75 35.11
N ASP A 556 11.04 31.31 36.22
CA ASP A 556 10.19 30.60 37.19
C ASP A 556 9.65 31.57 38.25
N ASN A 557 8.52 32.20 37.92
CA ASN A 557 7.73 32.97 38.89
C ASN A 557 6.21 32.83 38.65
N SER A 558 5.80 31.90 37.77
CA SER A 558 4.39 31.77 37.35
C SER A 558 3.57 30.90 38.31
N VAL A 559 4.15 29.83 38.85
CA VAL A 559 3.40 28.87 39.67
C VAL A 559 3.09 29.43 41.06
N ALA A 560 4.06 30.07 41.73
CA ALA A 560 3.86 30.65 43.06
C ALA A 560 2.85 31.80 43.05
N HIS A 561 2.96 32.70 42.07
CA HIS A 561 2.02 33.83 41.92
C HIS A 561 0.59 33.35 41.62
N LEU A 562 0.44 32.31 40.79
CA LEU A 562 -0.88 31.74 40.48
C LEU A 562 -1.49 30.98 41.67
N GLN A 563 -0.67 30.42 42.56
CA GLN A 563 -1.14 29.83 43.82
C GLN A 563 -1.62 30.90 44.81
N GLU A 564 -0.90 32.03 44.93
CA GLU A 564 -1.30 33.15 45.79
C GLU A 564 -2.59 33.83 45.31
N GLU A 565 -2.75 34.04 44.01
CA GLU A 565 -3.99 34.59 43.44
C GLU A 565 -5.20 33.68 43.66
N LEU A 566 -5.03 32.36 43.53
CA LEU A 566 -6.11 31.40 43.77
C LEU A 566 -6.58 31.41 45.23
N ILE A 567 -5.66 31.53 46.18
CA ILE A 567 -6.00 31.64 47.61
C ILE A 567 -6.77 32.93 47.89
N ALA A 568 -6.34 34.06 47.31
CA ALA A 568 -7.01 35.35 47.47
C ALA A 568 -8.42 35.40 46.85
N VAL A 569 -8.65 34.69 45.75
CA VAL A 569 -9.98 34.57 45.12
C VAL A 569 -10.90 33.71 45.98
N LYS A 570 -10.44 32.57 46.47
CA LYS A 570 -11.25 31.70 47.33
C LYS A 570 -11.66 32.35 48.65
N LEU A 571 -10.80 33.20 49.22
CA LEU A 571 -11.12 33.97 50.42
C LEU A 571 -12.25 35.00 50.16
N ARG A 572 -12.17 35.74 49.05
CA ARG A 572 -13.23 36.70 48.67
C ARG A 572 -14.57 36.03 48.39
N GLU A 573 -14.56 34.85 47.78
CA GLU A 573 -15.78 34.06 47.54
C GLU A 573 -16.42 33.57 48.85
N ALA A 574 -15.61 33.12 49.81
CA ALA A 574 -16.08 32.70 51.12
C ALA A 574 -16.70 33.85 51.93
N GLU A 575 -16.07 35.02 51.94
CA GLU A 575 -16.57 36.23 52.61
C GLU A 575 -17.89 36.71 52.01
N ALA A 576 -18.00 36.70 50.67
CA ALA A 576 -19.21 37.07 49.97
C ALA A 576 -20.38 36.13 50.28
N ASN A 577 -20.14 34.82 50.28
CA ASN A 577 -21.14 33.81 50.61
C ASN A 577 -21.65 33.93 52.06
N LEU A 578 -20.77 34.24 53.02
CA LEU A 578 -21.16 34.48 54.41
C LEU A 578 -22.09 35.71 54.51
N SER A 579 -21.74 36.80 53.83
CA SER A 579 -22.54 38.03 53.84
C SER A 579 -23.95 37.85 53.24
N LEU A 580 -24.09 36.95 52.26
CA LEU A 580 -25.35 36.66 51.61
C LEU A 580 -26.23 35.75 52.49
N LYS A 581 -25.62 34.83 53.23
CA LYS A 581 -26.30 34.01 54.24
C LYS A 581 -26.90 34.86 55.36
N ASP A 582 -26.13 35.84 55.86
CA ASP A 582 -26.61 36.79 56.88
C ASP A 582 -27.77 37.65 56.36
N LEU A 583 -27.73 38.04 55.08
CA LEU A 583 -28.80 38.83 54.46
C LEU A 583 -30.08 37.99 54.30
N ARG A 584 -29.97 36.74 53.84
CA ARG A 584 -31.11 35.80 53.75
C ARG A 584 -31.73 35.55 55.12
N GLN A 585 -30.92 35.41 56.16
CA GLN A 585 -31.41 35.27 57.52
C GLN A 585 -32.20 36.51 57.98
N LYS A 586 -31.67 37.71 57.76
CA LYS A 586 -32.37 38.97 58.09
C LYS A 586 -33.68 39.14 57.33
N VAL A 587 -33.72 38.78 56.05
CA VAL A 587 -34.95 38.81 55.24
C VAL A 587 -35.98 37.80 55.76
N GLY A 588 -35.55 36.60 56.14
CA GLY A 588 -36.42 35.60 56.77
C GLY A 588 -36.98 36.05 58.13
N GLU A 589 -36.16 36.67 58.96
CA GLU A 589 -36.58 37.22 60.26
C GLU A 589 -37.62 38.35 60.09
N LEU A 590 -37.40 39.26 59.14
CA LEU A 590 -38.35 40.33 58.82
C LEU A 590 -39.67 39.80 58.24
N SER A 591 -39.59 38.82 57.34
CA SER A 591 -40.77 38.19 56.72
C SER A 591 -41.62 37.45 57.77
N THR A 592 -40.98 36.69 58.66
CA THR A 592 -41.69 36.00 59.75
C THR A 592 -42.27 36.95 60.79
N ALA A 593 -41.58 38.06 61.10
CA ALA A 593 -42.11 39.11 61.97
C ALA A 593 -43.34 39.79 61.35
N TRP A 594 -43.31 40.05 60.03
CA TRP A 594 -44.44 40.61 59.31
C TRP A 594 -45.63 39.65 59.23
N GLN A 595 -45.40 38.36 58.98
CA GLN A 595 -46.45 37.33 59.03
C GLN A 595 -47.10 37.22 60.41
N ARG A 596 -46.30 37.29 61.48
CA ARG A 596 -46.82 37.30 62.86
C ARG A 596 -47.71 38.52 63.12
N HIS A 597 -47.25 39.71 62.71
CA HIS A 597 -48.03 40.94 62.81
C HIS A 597 -49.37 40.84 62.05
N LEU A 598 -49.35 40.28 60.83
CA LEU A 598 -50.56 40.07 60.02
C LEU A 598 -51.54 39.08 60.69
N GLN A 599 -51.03 38.06 61.36
CA GLN A 599 -51.83 37.02 62.02
C GLN A 599 -52.41 37.47 63.36
N GLU A 600 -51.65 38.23 64.15
CA GLU A 600 -52.12 38.88 65.39
C GLU A 600 -53.22 39.91 65.06
N HIS A 601 -53.08 40.70 64.01
CA HIS A 601 -54.11 41.67 63.62
C HIS A 601 -55.37 41.04 63.01
N ARG A 602 -55.25 39.90 62.32
CA ARG A 602 -56.41 39.14 61.81
C ARG A 602 -57.22 38.52 62.97
N SER A 603 -56.57 38.19 64.08
CA SER A 603 -57.24 37.69 65.29
C SER A 603 -57.96 38.78 66.11
N ALA A 604 -57.57 40.05 65.96
CA ALA A 604 -58.24 41.18 66.61
C ALA A 604 -59.55 41.61 65.92
N GLN A 605 -59.80 41.17 64.67
CA GLN A 605 -61.03 41.49 63.91
C GLN A 605 -62.18 40.47 64.11
N SER A 606 -61.99 39.40 64.90
CA SER A 606 -62.99 38.33 65.08
C SER A 606 -63.65 38.30 66.47
N THR A 607 -64.33 39.39 66.86
CA THR A 607 -65.32 39.36 67.96
C THR A 607 -66.62 40.02 67.51
N PRO A 608 -67.79 39.34 67.51
CA PRO A 608 -69.06 39.95 67.12
C PRO A 608 -69.75 40.57 68.34
N ALA A 609 -70.05 41.86 68.31
CA ALA A 609 -70.93 42.52 69.29
C ALA A 609 -72.22 42.99 68.59
N ALA A 610 -73.36 42.58 69.13
CA ALA A 610 -74.69 42.77 68.58
C ALA A 610 -75.27 44.19 68.80
N ASP A 611 -76.04 44.61 67.79
CA ASP A 611 -77.18 45.53 67.74
C ASP A 611 -77.11 46.97 68.30
N SER A 612 -77.22 47.91 67.35
CA SER A 612 -78.21 49.03 67.28
C SER A 612 -77.67 50.46 67.07
N THR A 613 -77.51 50.85 65.78
CA THR A 613 -77.66 52.21 65.15
C THR A 613 -76.78 53.42 65.58
N PRO A 614 -76.58 54.49 64.75
CA PRO A 614 -76.64 54.65 63.29
C PRO A 614 -75.45 55.43 62.62
N LYS A 615 -75.11 55.02 61.38
CA LYS A 615 -74.63 55.74 60.15
C LYS A 615 -73.64 56.92 60.14
N LYS A 616 -73.12 57.47 61.24
CA LYS A 616 -72.09 58.55 61.19
C LYS A 616 -70.64 58.12 61.45
N LEU A 617 -70.41 56.85 61.82
CA LEU A 617 -69.07 56.29 62.08
C LEU A 617 -68.41 55.64 60.86
N LEU A 618 -69.18 55.31 59.81
CA LEU A 618 -68.67 54.68 58.58
C LEU A 618 -67.67 55.53 57.80
N PHE A 619 -67.64 56.86 58.00
CA PHE A 619 -66.72 57.74 57.27
C PHE A 619 -65.31 57.81 57.90
N TRP A 620 -65.19 57.53 59.20
CA TRP A 620 -63.90 57.49 59.91
C TRP A 620 -63.29 56.09 59.89
N GLU A 621 -64.11 55.04 59.93
CA GLU A 621 -63.63 53.66 59.69
C GLU A 621 -62.98 53.52 58.31
N ASN A 622 -63.56 54.13 57.27
CA ASN A 622 -63.05 53.98 55.90
C ASN A 622 -61.68 54.66 55.68
N ARG A 623 -61.42 55.82 56.33
CA ARG A 623 -60.08 56.45 56.29
C ARG A 623 -59.03 55.68 57.06
N GLY A 624 -59.39 55.05 58.18
CA GLY A 624 -58.50 54.15 58.92
C GLY A 624 -58.10 52.94 58.07
N HIS A 625 -59.07 52.36 57.35
CA HIS A 625 -58.83 51.25 56.43
C HIS A 625 -57.97 51.66 55.22
N GLU A 626 -58.17 52.87 54.66
CA GLU A 626 -57.33 53.38 53.57
C GLU A 626 -55.89 53.65 54.01
N ILE A 627 -55.68 54.25 55.20
CA ILE A 627 -54.35 54.47 55.75
C ILE A 627 -53.66 53.14 56.07
N GLN A 628 -54.38 52.17 56.65
CA GLN A 628 -53.87 50.82 56.87
C GLN A 628 -53.49 50.11 55.57
N LYS A 629 -54.32 50.21 54.54
CA LYS A 629 -54.02 49.61 53.24
C LYS A 629 -52.76 50.23 52.63
N LEU A 630 -52.56 51.53 52.78
CA LEU A 630 -51.35 52.21 52.32
C LEU A 630 -50.10 51.79 53.13
N GLU A 631 -50.23 51.54 54.44
CA GLU A 631 -49.13 51.02 55.27
C GLU A 631 -48.78 49.56 54.92
N GLU A 632 -49.78 48.72 54.67
CA GLU A 632 -49.61 47.34 54.18
C GLU A 632 -48.97 47.31 52.78
N ASP A 633 -49.41 48.19 51.87
CA ASP A 633 -48.85 48.33 50.53
C ASP A 633 -47.40 48.85 50.59
N LEU A 634 -47.09 49.78 51.49
CA LEU A 634 -45.72 50.29 51.70
C LEU A 634 -44.78 49.21 52.24
N MET A 635 -45.20 48.44 53.24
CA MET A 635 -44.40 47.35 53.79
C MET A 635 -44.23 46.20 52.78
N SER A 636 -45.27 45.88 52.02
CA SER A 636 -45.19 44.91 50.92
C SER A 636 -44.30 45.40 49.77
N SER A 637 -44.23 46.71 49.53
CA SER A 637 -43.30 47.30 48.57
C SER A 637 -41.85 47.25 49.07
N ARG A 638 -41.61 47.49 50.37
CA ARG A 638 -40.27 47.40 50.98
C ARG A 638 -39.73 45.97 51.02
N LEU A 639 -40.59 44.98 51.28
CA LEU A 639 -40.21 43.57 51.21
C LEU A 639 -39.83 43.17 49.79
N ARG A 640 -40.64 43.55 48.79
CA ARG A 640 -40.30 43.34 47.38
C ARG A 640 -39.02 44.05 46.96
N GLU A 641 -38.78 45.28 47.43
CA GLU A 641 -37.54 46.01 47.15
C GLU A 641 -36.32 45.29 47.76
N MET A 642 -36.45 44.79 49.00
CA MET A 642 -35.39 44.03 49.65
C MET A 642 -35.14 42.68 48.96
N GLU A 643 -36.19 41.98 48.53
CA GLU A 643 -36.10 40.73 47.74
C GLU A 643 -35.34 40.98 46.43
N VAL A 644 -35.73 42.01 45.67
CA VAL A 644 -35.03 42.39 44.42
C VAL A 644 -33.57 42.77 44.70
N LEU A 645 -33.28 43.48 45.80
CA LEU A 645 -31.90 43.80 46.18
C LEU A 645 -31.08 42.54 46.53
N THR A 646 -31.71 41.52 47.14
CA THR A 646 -31.04 40.25 47.39
C THR A 646 -30.76 39.48 46.11
N GLU A 647 -31.72 39.44 45.18
CA GLU A 647 -31.55 38.83 43.85
C GLU A 647 -30.44 39.51 43.05
N VAL A 648 -30.37 40.85 43.06
CA VAL A 648 -29.32 41.60 42.37
C VAL A 648 -27.93 41.29 42.95
N LYS A 649 -27.81 41.11 44.27
CA LYS A 649 -26.54 40.72 44.90
C LYS A 649 -26.16 39.28 44.55
N GLU A 650 -27.12 38.35 44.48
CA GLU A 650 -26.89 36.97 44.04
C GLU A 650 -26.40 36.92 42.59
N LEU A 651 -27.04 37.68 41.70
CA LEU A 651 -26.62 37.79 40.31
C LEU A 651 -25.21 38.38 40.18
N ARG A 652 -24.85 39.39 40.99
CA ARG A 652 -23.48 39.96 40.99
C ARG A 652 -22.42 38.96 41.45
N LEU A 653 -22.71 38.14 42.45
CA LEU A 653 -21.79 37.06 42.84
C LEU A 653 -21.66 36.02 41.75
N LYS A 654 -22.77 35.65 41.09
CA LYS A 654 -22.73 34.70 39.97
C LYS A 654 -21.90 35.23 38.81
N VAL A 655 -21.98 36.52 38.50
CA VAL A 655 -21.12 37.15 37.49
C VAL A 655 -19.64 37.07 37.88
N MET A 656 -19.29 37.39 39.13
CA MET A 656 -17.90 37.33 39.61
C MET A 656 -17.34 35.90 39.60
N GLU A 657 -18.15 34.90 39.93
CA GLU A 657 -17.80 33.48 39.83
C GLU A 657 -17.55 33.08 38.37
N LEU A 658 -18.43 33.49 37.45
CA LEU A 658 -18.29 33.21 36.02
C LEU A 658 -17.06 33.90 35.42
N GLU A 659 -16.78 35.15 35.78
CA GLU A 659 -15.57 35.88 35.35
C GLU A 659 -14.30 35.17 35.82
N THR A 660 -14.31 34.66 37.05
CA THR A 660 -13.20 33.86 37.59
C THR A 660 -13.04 32.55 36.84
N GLN A 661 -14.13 31.83 36.57
CA GLN A 661 -14.10 30.59 35.79
C GLN A 661 -13.57 30.82 34.37
N VAL A 662 -13.99 31.91 33.71
CA VAL A 662 -13.47 32.31 32.40
C VAL A 662 -11.95 32.57 32.49
N GLN A 663 -11.49 33.32 33.49
CA GLN A 663 -10.07 33.62 33.65
C GLN A 663 -9.22 32.35 33.88
N VAL A 664 -9.72 31.39 34.67
CA VAL A 664 -9.06 30.10 34.89
C VAL A 664 -9.03 29.29 33.60
N ALA A 665 -10.14 29.21 32.86
CA ALA A 665 -10.21 28.51 31.58
C ALA A 665 -9.25 29.11 30.55
N THR A 666 -9.18 30.44 30.44
CA THR A 666 -8.25 31.15 29.56
C THR A 666 -6.79 30.85 29.92
N ASN A 667 -6.45 30.84 31.21
CA ASN A 667 -5.10 30.49 31.65
C ASN A 667 -4.76 29.01 31.39
N GLN A 668 -5.73 28.11 31.51
CA GLN A 668 -5.55 26.70 31.18
C GLN A 668 -5.32 26.49 29.68
N LEU A 669 -6.09 27.17 28.82
CA LEU A 669 -5.88 27.22 27.37
C LEU A 669 -4.47 27.71 27.04
N ARG A 670 -4.01 28.80 27.67
CA ARG A 670 -2.66 29.32 27.44
C ARG A 670 -1.56 28.31 27.77
N ARG A 671 -1.71 27.54 28.86
CA ARG A 671 -0.75 26.48 29.22
C ARG A 671 -0.78 25.32 28.23
N GLN A 672 -1.95 24.98 27.72
CA GLN A 672 -2.08 23.97 26.66
C GLN A 672 -1.40 24.45 25.38
N ASP A 673 -1.60 25.71 24.97
CA ASP A 673 -0.94 26.31 23.81
C ASP A 673 0.59 26.31 23.97
N GLU A 674 1.11 26.63 25.16
CA GLU A 674 2.54 26.56 25.47
C GLU A 674 3.07 25.10 25.38
N GLY A 675 2.31 24.12 25.88
CA GLY A 675 2.65 22.70 25.76
C GLY A 675 2.63 22.20 24.32
N GLU A 676 1.64 22.60 23.53
CA GLU A 676 1.58 22.29 22.10
C GLU A 676 2.73 22.90 21.31
N LYS A 677 3.21 24.08 21.72
CA LYS A 677 4.36 24.72 21.10
C LYS A 677 5.64 23.91 21.34
N LEU A 678 5.86 23.44 22.57
CA LEU A 678 7.01 22.58 22.90
C LEU A 678 6.98 21.27 22.11
N ILE A 679 5.83 20.61 22.03
CA ILE A 679 5.68 19.37 21.23
C ILE A 679 5.94 19.64 19.74
N ARG A 680 5.51 20.79 19.21
CA ARG A 680 5.82 21.20 17.83
C ARG A 680 7.31 21.40 17.62
N GLU A 681 8.02 22.05 18.54
CA GLU A 681 9.47 22.23 18.48
C GLU A 681 10.21 20.88 18.53
N GLU A 682 9.80 19.95 19.41
CA GLU A 682 10.36 18.60 19.46
C GLU A 682 10.12 17.81 18.16
N LEU A 683 8.93 17.95 17.57
CA LEU A 683 8.59 17.33 16.29
C LEU A 683 9.46 17.87 15.15
N GLU A 684 9.73 19.18 15.13
CA GLU A 684 10.62 19.80 14.14
C GLU A 684 12.06 19.30 14.27
N ILE A 685 12.58 19.20 15.50
CA ILE A 685 13.92 18.67 15.78
C ILE A 685 14.02 17.21 15.32
N SER A 686 13.02 16.38 15.65
CA SER A 686 12.96 14.99 15.21
C SER A 686 12.87 14.86 13.69
N SER A 687 12.07 15.72 13.04
CA SER A 687 11.96 15.79 11.58
C SER A 687 13.30 16.16 10.92
N ALA A 688 14.03 17.13 11.47
CA ALA A 688 15.36 17.49 11.00
C ALA A 688 16.34 16.31 11.09
N LYS A 689 16.30 15.55 12.19
CA LYS A 689 17.13 14.36 12.38
C LYS A 689 16.80 13.25 11.37
N ILE A 690 15.52 13.03 11.08
CA ILE A 690 15.07 12.07 10.05
C ILE A 690 15.59 12.49 8.67
N LYS A 691 15.53 13.79 8.33
CA LYS A 691 16.07 14.31 7.06
C LYS A 691 17.58 14.09 6.95
N GLU A 692 18.33 14.34 8.03
CA GLU A 692 19.78 14.09 8.06
C GLU A 692 20.11 12.61 7.85
N LEU A 693 19.43 11.71 8.57
CA LEU A 693 19.61 10.26 8.41
C LEU A 693 19.24 9.78 6.99
N THR A 694 18.20 10.37 6.39
CA THR A 694 17.80 10.08 5.01
C THR A 694 18.84 10.55 3.99
N SER A 695 19.52 11.68 4.25
CA SER A 695 20.66 12.13 3.43
C SER A 695 21.83 11.16 3.53
N LYS A 696 22.19 10.75 4.75
CA LYS A 696 23.25 9.76 4.99
C LYS A 696 22.95 8.43 4.31
N LEU A 697 21.70 7.97 4.36
CA LEU A 697 21.29 6.74 3.67
C LEU A 697 21.48 6.85 2.16
N ARG A 698 21.08 7.99 1.55
CA ARG A 698 21.29 8.25 0.12
C ARG A 698 22.77 8.26 -0.26
N GLU A 699 23.61 8.91 0.54
CA GLU A 699 25.07 8.90 0.31
C GLU A 699 25.65 7.48 0.36
N GLN A 700 25.21 6.64 1.29
CA GLN A 700 25.64 5.24 1.34
C GLN A 700 25.13 4.42 0.16
N MET A 701 23.90 4.67 -0.31
CA MET A 701 23.38 4.02 -1.51
C MET A 701 24.17 4.41 -2.77
N HIS A 702 24.55 5.68 -2.91
CA HIS A 702 25.42 6.11 -4.02
C HIS A 702 26.78 5.42 -3.96
N LYS A 703 27.43 5.37 -2.79
CA LYS A 703 28.70 4.65 -2.60
C LYS A 703 28.58 3.16 -2.94
N TYR A 704 27.47 2.53 -2.58
CA TYR A 704 27.22 1.12 -2.91
C TYR A 704 27.07 0.93 -4.43
N SER A 705 26.31 1.81 -5.10
CA SER A 705 26.15 1.78 -6.56
C SER A 705 27.48 1.97 -7.29
N ASP A 706 28.34 2.88 -6.81
CA ASP A 706 29.67 3.12 -7.38
C ASP A 706 30.58 1.89 -7.22
N LEU A 707 30.56 1.26 -6.03
CA LEU A 707 31.29 0.02 -5.77
C LEU A 707 30.77 -1.14 -6.65
N GLU A 708 29.47 -1.25 -6.84
CA GLU A 708 28.86 -2.26 -7.70
C GLU A 708 29.27 -2.06 -9.17
N SER A 709 29.28 -0.81 -9.66
CA SER A 709 29.77 -0.48 -11.01
C SER A 709 31.23 -0.85 -11.16
N LYS A 710 32.08 -0.46 -10.20
CA LYS A 710 33.50 -0.79 -10.21
C LYS A 710 33.75 -2.30 -10.22
N MET A 711 33.01 -3.07 -9.43
CA MET A 711 33.09 -4.52 -9.43
C MET A 711 32.72 -5.14 -10.79
N LYS A 712 31.69 -4.59 -11.46
CA LYS A 712 31.29 -5.03 -12.80
C LYS A 712 32.38 -4.72 -13.83
N ASP A 713 32.97 -3.52 -13.76
CA ASP A 713 34.07 -3.12 -14.64
C ASP A 713 35.31 -3.99 -14.43
N ASP A 714 35.69 -4.27 -13.18
CA ASP A 714 36.82 -5.15 -12.84
C ASP A 714 36.59 -6.58 -13.36
N THR A 715 35.35 -7.08 -13.25
CA THR A 715 34.96 -8.40 -13.77
C THR A 715 35.01 -8.44 -15.30
N MET A 716 34.56 -7.36 -15.96
CA MET A 716 34.64 -7.23 -17.42
C MET A 716 36.10 -7.18 -17.88
N MET A 717 36.96 -6.42 -17.21
CA MET A 717 38.40 -6.35 -17.50
C MET A 717 39.10 -7.69 -17.30
N ALA A 718 38.71 -8.47 -16.29
CA ALA A 718 39.22 -9.83 -16.11
C ALA A 718 38.84 -10.73 -17.29
N ARG A 719 37.58 -10.69 -17.75
CA ARG A 719 37.12 -11.46 -18.92
C ARG A 719 37.84 -11.06 -20.20
N ILE A 720 38.13 -9.77 -20.39
CA ILE A 720 38.90 -9.28 -21.55
C ILE A 720 40.31 -9.88 -21.51
N ARG A 721 41.00 -9.83 -20.37
CA ARG A 721 42.34 -10.44 -20.23
C ARG A 721 42.32 -11.95 -20.48
N ASP A 722 41.32 -12.66 -19.97
CA ASP A 722 41.18 -14.11 -20.21
C ASP A 722 40.95 -14.41 -21.70
N ALA A 723 40.17 -13.57 -22.39
CA ALA A 723 39.96 -13.68 -23.83
C ALA A 723 41.24 -13.39 -24.63
N GLU A 724 42.02 -12.37 -24.25
CA GLU A 724 43.32 -12.06 -24.85
C GLU A 724 44.33 -13.20 -24.64
N HIS A 725 44.39 -13.76 -23.43
CA HIS A 725 45.22 -14.94 -23.15
C HIS A 725 44.78 -16.16 -23.97
N ALA A 726 43.48 -16.42 -24.08
CA ALA A 726 42.95 -17.50 -24.92
C ALA A 726 43.30 -17.29 -26.41
N GLN A 727 43.23 -16.04 -26.90
CA GLN A 727 43.64 -15.71 -28.26
C GLN A 727 45.14 -15.98 -28.47
N HIS A 728 46.01 -15.53 -27.57
CA HIS A 728 47.45 -15.81 -27.66
C HIS A 728 47.76 -17.30 -27.63
N VAL A 729 47.07 -18.08 -26.79
CA VAL A 729 47.20 -19.54 -26.78
C VAL A 729 46.80 -20.11 -28.14
N ALA A 730 45.68 -19.69 -28.71
CA ALA A 730 45.24 -20.16 -30.02
C ALA A 730 46.24 -19.82 -31.15
N GLU A 731 46.80 -18.60 -31.15
CA GLU A 731 47.83 -18.18 -32.10
C GLU A 731 49.11 -19.03 -31.97
N LEU A 732 49.55 -19.31 -30.73
CA LEU A 732 50.69 -20.18 -30.48
C LEU A 732 50.41 -21.61 -30.91
N THR A 733 49.23 -22.17 -30.62
CA THR A 733 48.83 -23.50 -31.08
C THR A 733 48.83 -23.58 -32.60
N GLN A 734 48.27 -22.59 -33.30
CA GLN A 734 48.31 -22.54 -34.77
C GLN A 734 49.75 -22.53 -35.29
N LYS A 735 50.64 -21.76 -34.66
CA LYS A 735 52.05 -21.69 -35.04
C LYS A 735 52.79 -23.01 -34.79
N ILE A 736 52.47 -23.70 -33.69
CA ILE A 736 53.00 -25.04 -33.39
C ILE A 736 52.54 -26.01 -34.49
N SER A 737 51.25 -26.05 -34.82
CA SER A 737 50.73 -26.94 -35.88
C SER A 737 51.36 -26.66 -37.25
N LEU A 738 51.63 -25.39 -37.59
CA LEU A 738 52.35 -25.05 -38.83
C LEU A 738 53.81 -25.55 -38.81
N LEU A 739 54.47 -25.47 -37.66
CA LEU A 739 55.83 -25.99 -37.51
C LEU A 739 55.87 -27.52 -37.54
N GLU A 740 54.88 -28.18 -36.96
CA GLU A 740 54.70 -29.64 -37.03
C GLU A 740 54.53 -30.10 -38.48
N LEU A 741 53.62 -29.46 -39.24
CA LEU A 741 53.44 -29.73 -40.67
C LEU A 741 54.73 -29.54 -41.48
N LYS A 742 55.48 -28.46 -41.20
CA LYS A 742 56.76 -28.21 -41.87
C LYS A 742 57.81 -29.25 -41.50
N ASN A 743 57.80 -29.74 -40.26
CA ASN A 743 58.71 -30.78 -39.81
C ASN A 743 58.39 -32.13 -40.49
N GLU A 744 57.11 -32.46 -40.64
CA GLU A 744 56.64 -33.61 -41.42
C GLU A 744 57.04 -33.48 -42.90
N GLU A 745 56.91 -32.30 -43.50
CA GLU A 745 57.33 -32.02 -44.87
C GLU A 745 58.85 -32.22 -45.04
N MET A 746 59.67 -31.65 -44.14
CA MET A 746 61.12 -31.84 -44.16
C MET A 746 61.53 -33.30 -43.93
N TYR A 747 60.80 -34.03 -43.07
CA TYR A 747 61.03 -35.45 -42.84
C TYR A 747 60.74 -36.26 -44.12
N ALA A 748 59.62 -35.99 -44.78
CA ALA A 748 59.26 -36.60 -46.06
C ALA A 748 60.27 -36.25 -47.18
N GLU A 749 60.73 -35.00 -47.26
CA GLU A 749 61.80 -34.60 -48.18
C GLU A 749 63.12 -35.33 -47.87
N GLY A 750 63.45 -35.51 -46.58
CA GLY A 750 64.62 -36.24 -46.13
C GLY A 750 64.59 -37.71 -46.55
N GLU A 751 63.45 -38.39 -46.37
CA GLU A 751 63.26 -39.76 -46.86
C GLU A 751 63.38 -39.84 -48.40
N LEU A 752 62.80 -38.89 -49.14
CA LEU A 752 62.95 -38.85 -50.60
C LEU A 752 64.40 -38.63 -51.05
N ARG A 753 65.16 -37.77 -50.36
CA ARG A 753 66.60 -37.55 -50.63
C ARG A 753 67.45 -38.77 -50.28
N SER A 754 67.18 -39.45 -49.17
CA SER A 754 67.85 -40.71 -48.83
C SER A 754 67.64 -41.76 -49.92
N ASN A 755 66.41 -41.88 -50.43
CA ASN A 755 66.09 -42.80 -51.52
C ASN A 755 66.80 -42.43 -52.84
N LEU A 756 67.05 -41.14 -53.10
CA LEU A 756 67.84 -40.68 -54.25
C LEU A 756 69.33 -41.03 -54.10
N ASP A 757 69.92 -40.81 -52.93
CA ASP A 757 71.32 -41.18 -52.65
C ASP A 757 71.53 -42.70 -52.74
N ASP A 758 70.57 -43.50 -52.26
CA ASP A 758 70.60 -44.95 -52.43
C ASP A 758 70.47 -45.34 -53.92
N SER A 759 69.65 -44.62 -54.71
CA SER A 759 69.54 -44.82 -56.16
C SER A 759 70.83 -44.49 -56.91
N ASP A 760 71.49 -43.39 -56.58
CA ASP A 760 72.75 -42.97 -57.20
C ASP A 760 73.92 -43.87 -56.76
N ARG A 761 73.93 -44.33 -55.50
CA ARG A 761 74.88 -45.35 -55.03
C ARG A 761 74.70 -46.69 -55.75
N VAL A 762 73.47 -47.10 -56.04
CA VAL A 762 73.19 -48.27 -56.88
C VAL A 762 73.72 -48.05 -58.30
N ARG A 763 73.57 -46.84 -58.86
CA ARG A 763 74.08 -46.50 -60.20
C ARG A 763 75.61 -46.52 -60.27
N ASP A 764 76.30 -45.95 -59.28
CA ASP A 764 77.77 -45.98 -59.19
C ASP A 764 78.33 -47.40 -59.05
N LEU A 765 77.61 -48.27 -58.32
CA LEU A 765 77.97 -49.69 -58.23
C LEU A 765 77.77 -50.40 -59.58
N GLN A 766 76.71 -50.06 -60.32
CA GLN A 766 76.50 -50.58 -61.67
C GLN A 766 77.60 -50.12 -62.64
N ASP A 767 78.02 -48.85 -62.56
CA ASP A 767 79.08 -48.30 -63.42
C ASP A 767 80.45 -48.90 -63.08
N LYS A 768 80.78 -49.08 -61.79
CA LYS A 768 82.00 -49.82 -61.39
C LYS A 768 81.98 -51.27 -61.86
N VAL A 769 80.82 -51.94 -61.82
CA VAL A 769 80.67 -53.29 -62.38
C VAL A 769 80.88 -53.27 -63.90
N ALA A 770 80.41 -52.24 -64.60
CA ALA A 770 80.64 -52.09 -66.04
C ALA A 770 82.11 -51.82 -66.37
N GLU A 771 82.78 -50.99 -65.58
CA GLU A 771 84.19 -50.63 -65.73
C GLU A 771 85.11 -51.81 -65.42
N LEU A 772 84.83 -52.58 -64.36
CA LEU A 772 85.51 -53.85 -64.09
C LEU A 772 85.28 -54.88 -65.19
N LYS A 773 84.08 -54.95 -65.77
CA LYS A 773 83.83 -55.80 -66.94
C LYS A 773 84.63 -55.34 -68.16
N ALA A 774 84.74 -54.03 -68.39
CA ALA A 774 85.55 -53.46 -69.47
C ALA A 774 87.05 -53.70 -69.26
N GLU A 775 87.54 -53.60 -68.03
CA GLU A 775 88.93 -53.86 -67.67
C GLU A 775 89.27 -55.36 -67.76
N ILE A 776 88.37 -56.24 -67.34
CA ILE A 776 88.47 -57.68 -67.62
C ILE A 776 88.53 -57.91 -69.14
N MET A 777 87.73 -57.20 -69.93
CA MET A 777 87.75 -57.32 -71.39
C MET A 777 89.06 -56.80 -72.00
N ARG A 778 89.63 -55.71 -71.46
CA ARG A 778 90.94 -55.15 -71.83
C ARG A 778 92.11 -56.06 -71.45
N LEU A 779 92.12 -56.60 -70.23
CA LEU A 779 93.12 -57.58 -69.78
C LEU A 779 93.00 -58.88 -70.57
N LYS A 780 91.78 -59.30 -70.92
CA LYS A 780 91.55 -60.43 -71.82
C LYS A 780 92.13 -60.12 -73.21
N ASN A 781 91.89 -58.93 -73.77
CA ASN A 781 92.45 -58.51 -75.06
C ASN A 781 93.98 -58.29 -75.05
N SER A 782 94.56 -57.79 -73.96
CA SER A 782 96.01 -57.62 -73.78
C SER A 782 96.72 -58.96 -73.62
N LYS A 783 96.09 -59.94 -72.95
CA LYS A 783 96.56 -61.32 -72.89
C LYS A 783 96.49 -62.02 -74.26
N TYR A 784 95.48 -61.72 -75.09
CA TYR A 784 95.40 -62.21 -76.47
C TYR A 784 96.45 -61.61 -77.42
N GLN A 785 97.11 -60.50 -77.07
CA GLN A 785 98.23 -59.93 -77.84
C GLN A 785 99.60 -60.54 -77.52
N TRP A 786 99.73 -61.34 -76.44
CA TRP A 786 101.02 -61.92 -76.01
C TRP A 786 101.17 -63.43 -76.19
N THR A 787 100.15 -64.14 -76.66
CA THR A 787 100.29 -65.52 -77.12
C THR A 787 99.51 -65.70 -78.41
N GLY A 788 100.23 -66.08 -79.48
CA GLY A 788 99.59 -66.72 -80.61
C GLY A 788 98.76 -67.91 -80.12
N SER A 789 97.59 -68.06 -80.76
CA SER A 789 96.69 -69.21 -80.71
C SER A 789 95.85 -69.35 -79.43
N THR A 790 94.52 -69.34 -79.63
CA THR A 790 93.63 -70.51 -79.53
C THR A 790 92.27 -70.09 -78.92
N GLU A 791 91.26 -70.13 -79.79
CA GLU A 791 89.90 -70.66 -79.56
C GLU A 791 89.02 -70.09 -78.42
N ARG A 792 87.85 -69.56 -78.76
CA ARG A 792 86.53 -70.22 -78.80
C ARG A 792 85.71 -69.85 -77.54
N ILE A 793 84.59 -69.18 -77.76
CA ILE A 793 83.22 -69.72 -77.77
C ILE A 793 82.56 -69.63 -76.41
N GLY A 794 81.35 -69.07 -76.45
CA GLY A 794 80.22 -69.60 -75.69
C GLY A 794 79.92 -68.78 -74.45
N ARG A 795 78.88 -67.94 -74.48
CA ARG A 795 77.44 -68.29 -74.36
C ARG A 795 77.04 -68.67 -72.93
N ASN A 796 75.90 -68.08 -72.58
CA ASN A 796 74.78 -68.66 -71.83
C ASN A 796 74.84 -68.47 -70.30
N THR A 797 74.02 -67.54 -69.77
CA THR A 797 72.56 -67.62 -69.46
C THR A 797 72.32 -68.19 -68.06
N SER A 798 71.14 -67.85 -67.52
CA SER A 798 70.36 -68.61 -66.52
C SER A 798 70.24 -67.85 -65.17
N ILE A 799 69.07 -67.24 -64.90
CA ILE A 799 67.88 -67.82 -64.21
C ILE A 799 68.06 -67.65 -62.70
N ASP A 800 67.33 -66.70 -62.12
CA ASP A 800 66.04 -66.87 -61.41
C ASP A 800 66.16 -67.66 -60.11
N THR A 801 65.51 -67.10 -59.09
CA THR A 801 64.60 -67.72 -58.09
C THR A 801 64.72 -66.89 -56.81
N ASP A 802 63.69 -66.10 -56.50
CA ASP A 802 62.48 -66.49 -55.77
C ASP A 802 62.76 -66.88 -54.31
N SER A 803 62.15 -66.13 -53.38
CA SER A 803 61.30 -66.73 -52.35
C SER A 803 60.45 -65.67 -51.67
N GLU A 804 59.15 -65.89 -51.79
CA GLU A 804 58.04 -65.31 -51.05
C GLU A 804 58.11 -65.63 -49.55
N PHE A 805 57.48 -64.79 -48.73
CA PHE A 805 56.63 -65.28 -47.63
C PHE A 805 55.51 -64.27 -47.36
N ASP A 806 54.29 -64.71 -47.68
CA ASP A 806 52.99 -64.11 -47.36
C ASP A 806 52.68 -64.15 -45.84
N GLU A 807 51.89 -63.21 -45.34
CA GLU A 807 50.45 -63.45 -45.07
C GLU A 807 49.77 -62.34 -44.22
N ARG A 808 48.55 -62.00 -44.67
CA ARG A 808 47.35 -61.65 -43.89
C ARG A 808 47.04 -60.18 -43.56
N ASP A 809 46.31 -59.59 -44.50
CA ASP A 809 45.11 -58.78 -44.24
C ASP A 809 44.11 -59.50 -43.31
N LEU A 810 43.51 -58.78 -42.35
CA LEU A 810 42.05 -58.76 -42.10
C LEU A 810 41.64 -57.95 -40.85
N ARG A 811 40.66 -57.05 -41.07
CA ARG A 811 39.72 -56.37 -40.15
C ARG A 811 40.12 -54.96 -39.72
N ILE A 812 39.49 -53.89 -40.21
CA ILE A 812 38.07 -53.47 -40.12
C ILE A 812 37.61 -53.22 -38.68
N CYS A 813 37.25 -51.94 -38.44
CA CYS A 813 36.55 -51.31 -37.31
C CYS A 813 37.35 -51.20 -36.01
N LEU A 814 37.98 -50.06 -35.67
CA LEU A 814 37.40 -48.74 -35.35
C LEU A 814 36.17 -48.82 -34.45
N GLN A 815 36.16 -47.97 -33.41
CA GLN A 815 35.07 -47.73 -32.45
C GLN A 815 35.02 -48.71 -31.26
N ASP A 816 35.83 -48.50 -30.20
CA ASP A 816 35.45 -48.90 -28.82
C ASP A 816 36.41 -48.49 -27.65
N GLN A 817 37.42 -47.63 -27.84
CA GLN A 817 38.38 -47.33 -26.75
C GLN A 817 38.57 -45.85 -26.37
N LEU A 818 37.54 -45.01 -26.46
CA LEU A 818 37.60 -43.64 -25.89
C LEU A 818 36.43 -43.28 -24.96
N ASN A 819 35.59 -44.25 -24.59
CA ASN A 819 34.69 -44.17 -23.44
C ASN A 819 35.36 -44.84 -22.23
N ASN A 820 36.28 -44.14 -21.53
CA ASN A 820 36.58 -44.42 -20.11
C ASN A 820 37.58 -43.48 -19.42
N VAL A 821 37.53 -42.16 -19.69
CA VAL A 821 38.17 -41.18 -18.80
C VAL A 821 37.27 -39.95 -18.61
N THR A 822 36.12 -40.17 -17.96
CA THR A 822 35.34 -39.14 -17.28
C THR A 822 34.76 -39.80 -16.04
N ILE A 823 35.12 -39.27 -14.86
CA ILE A 823 34.38 -39.24 -13.58
C ILE A 823 35.42 -39.16 -12.46
N SER A 824 35.70 -37.95 -11.98
CA SER A 824 35.88 -37.56 -10.57
C SER A 824 36.59 -36.22 -10.52
N ASP A 825 35.83 -35.13 -10.53
CA ASP A 825 36.08 -33.97 -9.66
C ASP A 825 35.01 -32.90 -9.90
N SER A 826 33.98 -32.98 -9.06
CA SER A 826 32.95 -31.96 -8.87
C SER A 826 32.56 -32.05 -7.39
N SER A 827 33.34 -31.39 -6.53
CA SER A 827 32.98 -31.10 -5.14
C SER A 827 33.93 -30.04 -4.58
N ARG A 828 33.38 -28.85 -4.23
CA ARG A 828 34.02 -27.64 -3.66
C ARG A 828 34.70 -26.74 -4.71
N ASN A 829 34.43 -25.45 -4.86
CA ASN A 829 33.70 -24.44 -4.09
C ASN A 829 32.83 -23.59 -5.01
#